data_AF-A0A8B8C917-F1
#
_entry.id   AF-A0A8B8C917-F1
#
_cell.length_a   1.000
_cell.length_b   1.000
_cell.length_c   1.000
_cell.angle_alpha   90.00
_cell.angle_beta   90.00
_cell.angle_gamma   90.00
#
_symmetry.space_group_name_H-M   'P 1'
#
loop_
_entity.id
_entity.type
_entity.pdbx_description
1 polymer ?
#
loop_
_entity_poly.entity_id
_entity_poly.type
_entity_poly.pdbx_seq_one_letter_code
_entity_poly.pdbx_strand_id
1 'polypeptide(L)'
;MNMELSNGILFMTGFVLASAYDDLSRNEVSTQSTTPMSPTDAYRAGNAVDRDITTCMRTNPIGLVSVDKTVWWRVDLGWVYNIYSVNILFRTYDGLEMRQRGRFAGFSLFVSKNGSMDSSSLCYKDGPQLPPLNFTTTCFTLGRYVYFYNERLDGEVYPEGYELIAYTELCEVIVQGCKTSGVYGNGCKKRCPTNCKDNVCHIQMGTCFGCTPGWIGTNCTTKCTNGWYGLDCKQQCSGQCINNAVCNHVNGRCDGGCAAGWREVLCDKECEDGTYGNNCAHNCSGHCLNESPCNKKTGHCDTGCKPGYTNALCNEHCLPGFYGIKCKQRCSGHCLDNLACNHFDGTCSDGCEAGYVENLCNTSCRYGYYGKNCSRVCSSNCRTCKHTDGSCTCYAGWSRPDCTNACDKSYGENCQFACSSLCFNQSCDPFNGTCLTSCKDNSYGDKCVADIREEPLVAVSNSTPVAVGGSLSACVILIIVVAVLVLRYKRKSRSITKKIPRPSKIRQQMTMQSLQRKSYLNHDNSQNDDTDEPDDSTPTLPDRSKRGPPTNKNIPVRNIKAQIANMSDKENAGFKCEYNDIPRGEHYPCLEAKKPENKVKNRYTTIYPYDHSRVVLGYTKDDGGYINANYIEDTRGQKTYIATQGPKPKTIADFWTLISQEEVTVIVCLTNLKEGAKNKCAQYWPNLNDKLQGGNITVRNLGESTYAEHIIRRFKIHNKAKQQDCLVTMYHYTAWADHGVADPLSLVVFHRQVMKATAKSTGKYTLVHCSAGVGRTGTYIALDALYREGQNTGKINVPLYVKTMRKDRMNMIQGEEQYKLLYVALMEAFRGPSRCVPTQMFLSENQQQDCYTNCGNASKKSTLSDEFEELLSLRKVYTQKDYESGRAHITANYTQSVLPVEEYMCHLSYSKGHNTYYNAILLQSFLEKDSLISAQFPLPDYSEDLLRLVRDFNARIVVFLCPIKDLASSSIWFPTKTQVKFVGDFTVKHVSEARGSHVTMTKLNLQTKENNDIRITVLQCPTWRERQSTADKRVLLDVIKEVKTEKTYQEGRVLVLSSDGATRCGPFCVVYNALEQITVDREVDIFTIARQLQVRRPEFVSTLDEYQLCYDSVGEYLLNDCVYGNV
;
A
#
# COMPACT_ATOMS: atom_id res chain seq x y z
N MET A 1 -10.75 61.81 67.85
CA MET A 1 -11.68 61.11 66.93
C MET A 1 -10.86 60.59 65.76
N ASN A 2 -10.93 59.28 65.49
CA ASN A 2 -10.39 58.55 64.32
C ASN A 2 -8.87 58.57 64.01
N MET A 3 -8.31 57.34 63.88
CA MET A 3 -7.25 56.89 62.93
C MET A 3 -5.84 57.58 62.98
N GLU A 4 -4.73 56.96 62.56
CA GLU A 4 -4.47 55.65 61.90
C GLU A 4 -3.55 54.72 62.73
N LEU A 5 -3.11 53.58 62.17
CA LEU A 5 -2.36 52.51 62.86
C LEU A 5 -1.45 51.74 61.87
N SER A 6 -0.15 51.56 62.18
CA SER A 6 0.76 50.70 61.38
C SER A 6 1.97 50.16 62.16
N ASN A 7 2.47 48.99 61.71
CA ASN A 7 3.73 48.30 62.06
C ASN A 7 3.90 47.77 63.50
N GLY A 8 4.12 46.46 63.68
CA GLY A 8 4.45 45.88 65.00
C GLY A 8 4.44 44.35 65.17
N ILE A 9 5.22 43.61 64.37
CA ILE A 9 5.82 42.27 64.65
C ILE A 9 5.04 41.28 65.56
N LEU A 10 4.55 40.17 64.98
CA LEU A 10 4.78 38.82 65.54
C LEU A 10 4.59 37.74 64.46
N PHE A 11 5.58 36.85 64.27
CA PHE A 11 5.41 35.61 63.50
C PHE A 11 6.13 34.47 64.21
N MET A 12 5.39 33.41 64.53
CA MET A 12 5.89 32.25 65.29
C MET A 12 6.72 31.31 64.40
N THR A 13 7.68 30.62 65.02
CA THR A 13 8.58 29.66 64.38
C THR A 13 7.86 28.38 63.95
N GLY A 14 7.51 28.29 62.67
CA GLY A 14 7.09 27.05 62.03
C GLY A 14 8.27 26.15 61.69
N PHE A 15 8.51 25.10 62.48
CA PHE A 15 9.46 24.03 62.14
C PHE A 15 8.96 23.28 60.89
N VAL A 16 9.56 23.55 59.72
CA VAL A 16 9.30 22.78 58.50
C VAL A 16 10.01 21.43 58.62
N LEU A 17 9.24 20.36 58.75
CA LEU A 17 9.73 18.98 58.74
C LEU A 17 10.51 18.70 57.43
N ALA A 18 11.73 18.18 57.55
CA ALA A 18 12.57 17.84 56.41
C ALA A 18 11.83 16.87 55.45
N SER A 19 11.71 17.25 54.18
CA SER A 19 10.95 16.50 53.19
C SER A 19 11.66 15.20 52.82
N ALA A 20 11.00 14.07 53.09
CA ALA A 20 11.52 12.73 52.84
C ALA A 20 11.53 12.38 51.33
N TYR A 21 12.52 12.89 50.60
CA TYR A 21 12.94 12.44 49.28
C TYR A 21 14.41 12.03 49.34
N ASP A 22 14.80 11.06 48.52
CA ASP A 22 16.19 10.64 48.40
C ASP A 22 17.00 11.73 47.70
N ASP A 23 18.22 11.97 48.19
CA ASP A 23 19.29 12.57 47.39
C ASP A 23 19.79 11.52 46.38
N LEU A 24 19.59 11.83 45.10
CA LEU A 24 19.90 11.00 43.94
C LEU A 24 21.23 11.33 43.29
N SER A 25 21.83 12.50 43.56
CA SER A 25 23.08 12.94 42.90
C SER A 25 24.33 12.70 43.73
N ARG A 26 24.21 12.52 45.05
CA ARG A 26 25.34 12.26 45.96
C ARG A 26 26.33 11.22 45.44
N ASN A 27 27.58 11.64 45.23
CA ASN A 27 28.71 10.84 44.75
C ASN A 27 28.50 10.19 43.37
N GLU A 28 27.48 10.60 42.60
CA GLU A 28 27.22 10.05 41.28
C GLU A 28 28.14 10.63 40.19
N VAL A 29 28.26 9.92 39.07
CA VAL A 29 29.24 10.25 38.02
C VAL A 29 28.86 11.54 37.32
N SER A 30 29.71 12.56 37.43
CA SER A 30 29.49 13.88 36.84
C SER A 30 30.61 14.34 35.90
N THR A 31 30.24 15.17 34.93
CA THR A 31 31.11 15.69 33.86
C THR A 31 30.78 17.17 33.57
N GLN A 32 31.72 17.90 32.98
CA GLN A 32 31.53 19.31 32.60
C GLN A 32 32.22 19.63 31.28
N SER A 33 31.80 20.71 30.61
CA SER A 33 32.28 21.09 29.28
C SER A 33 33.75 21.51 29.23
N THR A 34 34.25 22.12 30.31
CA THR A 34 35.60 22.68 30.41
C THR A 34 36.09 22.63 31.86
N THR A 35 37.38 22.37 32.09
CA THR A 35 37.98 22.40 33.43
C THR A 35 39.26 23.25 33.37
N PRO A 36 39.40 24.31 34.18
CA PRO A 36 40.64 25.08 34.26
C PRO A 36 41.81 24.21 34.73
N MET A 37 42.98 24.34 34.08
CA MET A 37 44.18 23.61 34.49
C MET A 37 44.60 24.05 35.91
N SER A 38 44.65 23.08 36.84
CA SER A 38 45.06 23.29 38.23
C SER A 38 46.02 22.17 38.63
N PRO A 39 47.10 22.44 39.39
CA PRO A 39 48.04 21.41 39.85
C PRO A 39 47.45 20.35 40.81
N THR A 40 46.19 20.49 41.22
CA THR A 40 45.57 19.71 42.31
C THR A 40 44.14 19.22 42.01
N ASP A 41 43.69 19.25 40.74
CA ASP A 41 42.34 18.84 40.31
C ASP A 41 41.14 19.52 41.04
N ALA A 42 41.41 20.64 41.73
CA ALA A 42 40.50 21.31 42.66
C ALA A 42 39.16 21.84 42.09
N TYR A 43 38.90 21.68 40.79
CA TYR A 43 37.75 22.22 40.06
C TYR A 43 36.96 21.18 39.25
N ARG A 44 37.23 19.88 39.46
CA ARG A 44 36.56 18.74 38.81
C ARG A 44 35.04 18.74 39.03
N ALA A 45 34.29 18.16 38.09
CA ALA A 45 32.82 18.11 38.12
C ALA A 45 32.22 17.43 39.36
N GLY A 46 32.92 16.45 39.95
CA GLY A 46 32.48 15.72 41.15
C GLY A 46 32.34 16.57 42.41
N ASN A 47 33.05 17.71 42.50
CA ASN A 47 33.00 18.65 43.62
C ASN A 47 31.64 19.38 43.75
N ALA A 48 30.70 19.13 42.84
CA ALA A 48 29.34 19.63 42.92
C ALA A 48 28.34 18.59 43.49
N VAL A 49 28.79 17.40 43.88
CA VAL A 49 27.91 16.30 44.36
C VAL A 49 28.52 15.45 45.48
N ASP A 50 29.64 15.84 46.08
CA ASP A 50 30.33 15.07 47.13
C ASP A 50 29.88 15.41 48.57
N ARG A 51 29.02 16.44 48.72
CA ARG A 51 28.56 17.02 50.00
C ARG A 51 29.60 17.81 50.79
N ASP A 52 30.71 18.21 50.18
CA ASP A 52 31.63 19.22 50.76
C ASP A 52 31.48 20.58 50.06
N ILE A 53 30.54 21.38 50.58
CA ILE A 53 30.24 22.75 50.13
C ILE A 53 31.43 23.74 50.19
N THR A 54 32.55 23.35 50.81
CA THR A 54 33.77 24.17 50.80
C THR A 54 34.52 24.02 49.48
N THR A 55 34.39 22.87 48.83
CA THR A 55 34.84 22.60 47.47
C THR A 55 33.77 23.04 46.46
N CYS A 56 34.18 23.26 45.21
CA CYS A 56 33.26 23.52 44.11
C CYS A 56 33.86 22.98 42.81
N MET A 57 33.01 22.63 41.84
CA MET A 57 33.44 22.55 40.45
C MET A 57 33.67 23.96 39.91
N ARG A 58 34.47 24.10 38.84
CA ARG A 58 34.59 25.37 38.13
C ARG A 58 34.88 25.18 36.65
N THR A 59 34.23 25.98 35.81
CA THR A 59 34.44 26.02 34.36
C THR A 59 35.50 27.03 33.94
N ASN A 60 35.90 27.01 32.67
CA ASN A 60 36.48 28.17 32.01
C ASN A 60 35.49 29.35 32.01
N PRO A 61 35.95 30.61 31.82
CA PRO A 61 35.05 31.75 31.74
C PRO A 61 34.22 31.70 30.45
N ILE A 62 32.93 32.03 30.53
CA ILE A 62 32.06 32.31 29.38
C ILE A 62 31.84 33.81 29.23
N GLY A 63 31.67 34.30 28.00
CA GLY A 63 31.32 35.71 27.79
C GLY A 63 31.67 36.31 26.43
N LEU A 64 31.38 37.60 26.28
CA LEU A 64 31.63 38.37 25.04
C LEU A 64 33.10 38.30 24.59
N VAL A 65 34.05 38.31 25.54
CA VAL A 65 35.50 38.23 25.26
C VAL A 65 36.11 36.83 25.50
N SER A 66 35.28 35.81 25.77
CA SER A 66 35.75 34.42 25.85
C SER A 66 35.55 33.69 24.52
N VAL A 67 36.35 32.64 24.34
CA VAL A 67 36.14 31.62 23.28
C VAL A 67 34.87 30.83 23.57
N ASP A 68 34.63 30.51 24.84
CA ASP A 68 33.45 29.77 25.28
C ASP A 68 32.25 30.73 25.44
N LYS A 69 31.18 30.49 24.67
CA LYS A 69 29.90 31.23 24.81
C LYS A 69 28.88 30.49 25.68
N THR A 70 29.11 29.21 25.94
CA THR A 70 28.20 28.32 26.66
C THR A 70 29.01 27.28 27.43
N VAL A 71 28.67 27.02 28.69
CA VAL A 71 29.23 25.89 29.47
C VAL A 71 28.12 25.03 30.04
N TRP A 72 28.44 23.76 30.29
CA TRP A 72 27.52 22.82 30.92
C TRP A 72 28.21 21.94 31.95
N TRP A 73 27.41 21.44 32.87
CA TRP A 73 27.73 20.38 33.83
C TRP A 73 26.60 19.37 33.85
N ARG A 74 26.92 18.09 34.07
CA ARG A 74 25.97 16.99 34.05
C ARG A 74 26.29 15.98 35.14
N VAL A 75 25.28 15.49 35.85
CA VAL A 75 25.36 14.25 36.63
C VAL A 75 24.56 13.14 35.95
N ASP A 76 25.13 11.93 35.94
CA ASP A 76 24.47 10.67 35.59
C ASP A 76 24.10 9.94 36.89
N LEU A 77 22.81 9.89 37.21
CA LEU A 77 22.24 9.26 38.41
C LEU A 77 22.25 7.70 38.33
N GLY A 78 22.87 7.11 37.31
CA GLY A 78 22.95 5.66 37.07
C GLY A 78 21.67 5.00 36.56
N TRP A 79 20.50 5.45 37.01
CA TRP A 79 19.18 4.94 36.62
C TRP A 79 18.17 6.07 36.36
N VAL A 80 17.07 5.74 35.67
CA VAL A 80 15.96 6.68 35.43
C VAL A 80 15.08 6.75 36.67
N TYR A 81 15.21 7.84 37.44
CA TYR A 81 14.43 8.10 38.64
C TYR A 81 13.30 9.10 38.42
N ASN A 82 12.35 9.14 39.37
CA ASN A 82 11.32 10.16 39.47
C ASN A 82 11.89 11.32 40.28
N ILE A 83 12.12 12.46 39.63
CA ILE A 83 12.74 13.65 40.23
C ILE A 83 11.65 14.55 40.83
N TYR A 84 11.96 15.13 41.98
CA TYR A 84 11.10 16.06 42.72
C TYR A 84 11.59 17.50 42.54
N SER A 85 12.87 17.76 42.81
CA SER A 85 13.45 19.10 42.77
C SER A 85 14.97 19.04 42.57
N VAL A 86 15.54 20.13 42.06
CA VAL A 86 16.99 20.36 42.00
C VAL A 86 17.30 21.58 42.87
N ASN A 87 18.19 21.40 43.83
CA ASN A 87 18.81 22.48 44.60
C ASN A 87 20.25 22.69 44.12
N ILE A 88 20.70 23.94 44.09
CA ILE A 88 22.03 24.34 43.63
C ILE A 88 22.59 25.36 44.62
N LEU A 89 23.79 25.10 45.11
CA LEU A 89 24.60 26.05 45.86
C LEU A 89 25.72 26.56 44.95
N PHE A 90 25.71 27.86 44.67
CA PHE A 90 26.71 28.56 43.87
C PHE A 90 27.75 29.24 44.78
N ARG A 91 28.99 29.39 44.29
CA ARG A 91 30.08 29.98 45.09
C ARG A 91 29.73 31.39 45.59
N THR A 92 29.80 31.55 46.90
CA THR A 92 29.70 32.85 47.57
C THR A 92 31.10 33.36 47.93
N TYR A 93 31.28 34.68 47.93
CA TYR A 93 32.48 35.38 48.39
C TYR A 93 32.06 36.62 49.19
N ASP A 94 32.75 36.90 50.28
CA ASP A 94 32.42 38.00 51.19
C ASP A 94 32.38 39.35 50.47
N GLY A 95 31.32 40.13 50.70
CA GLY A 95 31.09 41.44 50.06
C GLY A 95 30.77 41.41 48.56
N LEU A 96 30.70 40.24 47.91
CA LEU A 96 30.55 40.11 46.45
C LEU A 96 29.28 39.36 46.00
N GLU A 97 28.28 39.19 46.88
CA GLU A 97 27.06 38.39 46.61
C GLU A 97 26.38 38.78 45.29
N MET A 98 26.00 40.05 45.11
CA MET A 98 25.30 40.53 43.91
C MET A 98 26.07 40.22 42.62
N ARG A 99 27.41 40.28 42.66
CA ARG A 99 28.27 39.93 41.53
C ARG A 99 28.20 38.44 41.20
N GLN A 100 28.25 37.57 42.22
CA GLN A 100 28.12 36.13 42.00
C GLN A 100 26.74 35.76 41.47
N ARG A 101 25.68 36.46 41.91
CA ARG A 101 24.32 36.28 41.38
C ARG A 101 24.27 36.66 39.90
N GLY A 102 24.99 37.71 39.49
CA GLY A 102 25.23 38.08 38.08
C GLY A 102 25.96 37.03 37.24
N ARG A 103 26.83 36.20 37.85
CA ARG A 103 27.49 35.06 37.17
C ARG A 103 26.60 33.84 37.07
N PHE A 104 25.86 33.54 38.15
CA PHE A 104 24.95 32.41 38.22
C PHE A 104 23.75 32.57 37.28
N ALA A 105 23.31 33.82 37.07
CA ALA A 105 22.19 34.17 36.21
C ALA A 105 22.31 33.65 34.75
N GLY A 106 21.16 33.47 34.09
CA GLY A 106 21.09 33.03 32.68
C GLY A 106 21.25 31.54 32.48
N PHE A 107 21.10 30.74 33.54
CA PHE A 107 21.22 29.28 33.45
C PHE A 107 19.92 28.58 33.02
N SER A 108 20.01 27.29 32.76
CA SER A 108 18.89 26.40 32.48
C SER A 108 19.17 24.99 33.02
N LEU A 109 18.11 24.30 33.45
CA LEU A 109 18.15 22.93 33.95
C LEU A 109 17.36 22.01 33.05
N PHE A 110 18.03 20.97 32.56
CA PHE A 110 17.45 19.95 31.69
C PHE A 110 17.59 18.55 32.32
N VAL A 111 16.62 17.68 32.03
CA VAL A 111 16.63 16.29 32.49
C VAL A 111 16.44 15.35 31.31
N SER A 112 17.32 14.37 31.15
CA SER A 112 17.30 13.39 30.05
C SER A 112 17.27 11.95 30.57
N LYS A 113 16.70 11.03 29.80
CA LYS A 113 16.65 9.59 30.10
C LYS A 113 17.81 8.80 29.48
N ASN A 114 18.38 9.29 28.39
CA ASN A 114 19.36 8.58 27.54
C ASN A 114 20.69 9.33 27.38
N GLY A 115 20.81 10.57 27.88
CA GLY A 115 22.03 11.37 27.77
C GLY A 115 22.13 12.21 26.48
N SER A 116 21.11 12.18 25.62
CA SER A 116 20.93 13.19 24.56
C SER A 116 20.25 14.43 25.15
N MET A 117 20.67 15.61 24.67
CA MET A 117 20.08 16.91 25.01
C MET A 117 18.78 17.14 24.23
N ASP A 118 18.71 16.62 23.01
CA ASP A 118 17.59 16.75 22.04
C ASP A 118 16.32 16.04 22.52
N SER A 119 16.48 14.99 23.34
CA SER A 119 15.39 14.29 24.03
C SER A 119 15.29 14.61 25.53
N SER A 120 15.88 15.73 25.97
CA SER A 120 15.76 16.22 27.35
C SER A 120 14.50 17.05 27.58
N SER A 121 14.06 17.16 28.84
CA SER A 121 12.98 18.02 29.30
C SER A 121 13.55 19.20 30.08
N LEU A 122 13.18 20.42 29.70
CA LEU A 122 13.49 21.63 30.47
C LEU A 122 12.70 21.63 31.79
N CYS A 123 13.39 21.72 32.93
CA CYS A 123 12.77 21.89 34.25
C CYS A 123 12.75 23.36 34.71
N TYR A 124 13.76 24.14 34.35
CA TYR A 124 13.86 25.57 34.69
C TYR A 124 14.71 26.29 33.65
N LYS A 125 14.32 27.50 33.27
CA LYS A 125 15.20 28.49 32.63
C LYS A 125 15.12 29.77 33.42
N ASP A 126 16.27 30.40 33.62
CA ASP A 126 16.40 31.56 34.48
C ASP A 126 15.67 32.80 33.93
N GLY A 127 15.06 33.55 34.84
CA GLY A 127 14.29 34.75 34.51
C GLY A 127 15.14 36.02 34.45
N PRO A 128 14.53 37.20 34.21
CA PRO A 128 15.26 38.46 34.15
C PRO A 128 15.71 39.02 35.52
N GLN A 129 15.48 38.28 36.62
CA GLN A 129 15.89 38.65 37.97
C GLN A 129 17.05 37.77 38.41
N LEU A 130 18.09 38.37 39.00
CA LEU A 130 19.29 37.62 39.43
C LEU A 130 18.93 36.54 40.47
N PRO A 131 19.23 35.25 40.21
CA PRO A 131 18.89 34.16 41.12
C PRO A 131 19.63 34.28 42.47
N PRO A 132 19.10 33.73 43.57
CA PRO A 132 19.83 33.59 44.82
C PRO A 132 20.95 32.56 44.70
N LEU A 133 22.06 32.72 45.43
CA LEU A 133 23.20 31.79 45.37
C LEU A 133 22.91 30.40 45.97
N ASN A 134 21.87 30.28 46.79
CA ASN A 134 21.25 29.01 47.12
C ASN A 134 19.87 28.98 46.45
N PHE A 135 19.75 28.21 45.36
CA PHE A 135 18.56 28.16 44.52
C PHE A 135 17.91 26.78 44.58
N THR A 136 16.58 26.72 44.58
CA THR A 136 15.83 25.47 44.50
C THR A 136 14.66 25.61 43.54
N THR A 137 14.52 24.67 42.61
CA THR A 137 13.32 24.54 41.77
C THR A 137 12.74 23.13 41.87
N THR A 138 11.41 23.03 41.81
CA THR A 138 10.74 21.77 41.52
C THR A 138 11.00 21.33 40.07
N CYS A 139 11.03 20.03 39.84
CA CYS A 139 11.41 19.41 38.57
C CYS A 139 10.74 18.03 38.44
N PHE A 140 9.41 18.02 38.32
CA PHE A 140 8.57 16.82 38.38
C PHE A 140 8.63 15.97 37.09
N THR A 141 9.74 15.27 36.86
CA THR A 141 9.97 14.52 35.62
C THR A 141 10.77 13.23 35.86
N LEU A 142 10.79 12.35 34.85
CA LEU A 142 11.61 11.15 34.84
C LEU A 142 12.94 11.39 34.10
N GLY A 143 14.06 11.11 34.74
CA GLY A 143 15.35 11.10 34.07
C GLY A 143 16.47 10.39 34.82
N ARG A 144 17.55 10.15 34.07
CA ARG A 144 18.82 9.60 34.55
C ARG A 144 19.93 10.66 34.54
N TYR A 145 19.83 11.66 33.68
CA TYR A 145 20.83 12.72 33.54
C TYR A 145 20.23 14.06 33.90
N VAL A 146 20.88 14.81 34.80
CA VAL A 146 20.52 16.20 35.10
C VAL A 146 21.64 17.11 34.62
N TYR A 147 21.28 18.13 33.83
CA TYR A 147 22.20 19.08 33.22
C TYR A 147 21.97 20.46 33.82
N PHE A 148 23.07 21.12 34.18
CA PHE A 148 23.18 22.56 34.32
C PHE A 148 23.78 23.12 33.03
N TYR A 149 23.16 24.16 32.46
CA TYR A 149 23.62 24.83 31.25
C TYR A 149 23.63 26.35 31.49
N ASN A 150 24.67 27.07 31.09
CA ASN A 150 24.77 28.53 31.26
C ASN A 150 25.37 29.18 30.01
N GLU A 151 24.75 30.26 29.53
CA GLU A 151 25.03 30.85 28.22
C GLU A 151 25.25 32.38 28.27
N ARG A 152 26.18 32.85 27.45
CA ARG A 152 26.52 34.25 27.18
C ARG A 152 26.83 34.38 25.68
N LEU A 153 25.77 34.30 24.89
CA LEU A 153 25.77 34.49 23.43
C LEU A 153 26.06 35.95 23.06
N ASP A 154 26.71 36.15 21.91
CA ASP A 154 27.01 37.48 21.36
C ASP A 154 25.78 38.11 20.69
N GLY A 155 25.61 39.42 20.84
CA GLY A 155 24.50 40.20 20.25
C GLY A 155 23.21 40.21 21.08
N GLU A 156 23.07 39.34 22.07
CA GLU A 156 21.93 39.32 23.00
C GLU A 156 22.02 40.43 24.06
N VAL A 157 20.86 40.92 24.50
CA VAL A 157 20.74 41.98 25.53
C VAL A 157 20.41 41.36 26.88
N TYR A 158 21.39 41.37 27.79
CA TYR A 158 21.24 40.79 29.13
C TYR A 158 20.57 41.76 30.11
N PRO A 159 19.78 41.25 31.08
CA PRO A 159 19.22 42.07 32.15
C PRO A 159 20.29 42.76 33.02
N GLU A 160 19.89 43.82 33.71
CA GLU A 160 20.76 44.59 34.59
C GLU A 160 21.38 43.72 35.70
N GLY A 161 22.68 43.87 35.93
CA GLY A 161 23.44 43.10 36.93
C GLY A 161 23.95 41.72 36.47
N TYR A 162 23.68 41.28 35.23
CA TYR A 162 24.34 40.10 34.66
C TYR A 162 25.84 40.35 34.44
N GLU A 163 26.69 39.40 34.86
CA GLU A 163 28.11 39.41 34.49
C GLU A 163 28.26 38.89 33.05
N LEU A 164 28.67 39.76 32.14
CA LEU A 164 28.95 39.44 30.73
C LEU A 164 30.25 38.62 30.52
N ILE A 165 31.00 38.40 31.60
CA ILE A 165 32.11 37.44 31.71
C ILE A 165 31.91 36.67 33.02
N ALA A 166 31.46 35.43 32.93
CA ALA A 166 31.09 34.61 34.08
C ALA A 166 31.91 33.32 34.16
N TYR A 167 32.20 32.87 35.38
CA TYR A 167 32.62 31.48 35.65
C TYR A 167 31.40 30.77 36.22
N THR A 168 31.16 29.51 35.84
CA THR A 168 30.20 28.66 36.56
C THR A 168 30.96 27.99 37.70
N GLU A 169 30.47 28.16 38.93
CA GLU A 169 31.14 27.74 40.17
C GLU A 169 30.12 27.06 41.10
N LEU A 170 29.75 25.80 40.80
CA LEU A 170 28.76 25.04 41.59
C LEU A 170 29.45 24.29 42.73
N CYS A 171 28.99 24.50 43.96
CA CYS A 171 29.55 23.91 45.19
C CYS A 171 28.69 22.78 45.76
N GLU A 172 27.42 22.69 45.35
CA GLU A 172 26.56 21.52 45.58
C GLU A 172 25.38 21.52 44.59
N VAL A 173 24.94 20.34 44.15
CA VAL A 173 23.78 20.14 43.29
C VAL A 173 23.00 18.92 43.79
N ILE A 174 22.01 19.16 44.65
CA ILE A 174 21.18 18.11 45.25
C ILE A 174 19.96 17.84 44.36
N VAL A 175 19.95 16.68 43.71
CA VAL A 175 18.81 16.18 42.93
C VAL A 175 17.94 15.32 43.86
N GLN A 176 16.81 15.84 44.29
CA GLN A 176 15.89 15.11 45.16
C GLN A 176 14.88 14.30 44.34
N GLY A 177 14.54 13.09 44.77
CA GLY A 177 13.53 12.25 44.13
C GLY A 177 13.26 10.93 44.87
N CYS A 178 12.89 9.88 44.13
CA CYS A 178 12.65 8.53 44.68
C CYS A 178 13.59 7.49 44.06
N LYS A 179 14.36 6.76 44.89
CA LYS A 179 15.22 5.65 44.43
C LYS A 179 14.44 4.38 44.04
N THR A 180 13.26 4.19 44.62
CA THR A 180 12.34 3.12 44.18
C THR A 180 11.53 3.60 42.96
N SER A 181 11.35 2.74 41.96
CA SER A 181 10.53 3.04 40.78
C SER A 181 9.03 2.78 41.04
N GLY A 182 8.16 3.45 40.27
CA GLY A 182 6.71 3.24 40.36
C GLY A 182 6.07 3.65 41.70
N VAL A 183 6.65 4.63 42.41
CA VAL A 183 6.14 5.15 43.68
C VAL A 183 6.03 6.68 43.71
N TYR A 184 5.19 7.17 44.64
CA TYR A 184 4.87 8.57 44.86
C TYR A 184 4.55 8.88 46.34
N GLY A 185 4.32 10.16 46.60
CA GLY A 185 4.03 10.75 47.91
C GLY A 185 5.28 10.99 48.74
N ASN A 186 5.19 11.89 49.72
CA ASN A 186 6.28 12.17 50.65
C ASN A 186 6.78 10.86 51.30
N GLY A 187 8.07 10.58 51.18
CA GLY A 187 8.70 9.33 51.62
C GLY A 187 8.71 8.19 50.59
N CYS A 188 8.22 8.41 49.36
CA CYS A 188 8.26 7.44 48.25
C CYS A 188 7.58 6.08 48.55
N LYS A 189 6.52 6.06 49.38
CA LYS A 189 5.92 4.82 49.90
C LYS A 189 4.66 4.34 49.19
N LYS A 190 3.98 5.19 48.42
CA LYS A 190 2.72 4.81 47.74
C LYS A 190 3.03 4.33 46.34
N ARG A 191 2.59 3.12 45.94
CA ARG A 191 2.74 2.65 44.56
C ARG A 191 1.83 3.43 43.60
N CYS A 192 2.33 3.74 42.41
CA CYS A 192 1.54 4.34 41.34
C CYS A 192 0.33 3.44 40.97
N PRO A 193 -0.79 4.02 40.52
CA PRO A 193 -1.94 3.26 40.03
C PRO A 193 -1.55 2.23 38.96
N THR A 194 -2.12 1.01 39.06
CA THR A 194 -1.74 -0.17 38.26
C THR A 194 -1.88 0.02 36.74
N ASN A 195 -2.77 0.91 36.30
CA ASN A 195 -3.02 1.21 34.89
C ASN A 195 -2.34 2.51 34.42
N CYS A 196 -1.47 3.12 35.24
CA CYS A 196 -0.56 4.13 34.73
C CYS A 196 0.32 3.52 33.65
N LYS A 197 0.44 4.21 32.51
CA LYS A 197 1.39 3.81 31.47
C LYS A 197 2.79 3.70 32.07
N ASP A 198 3.48 2.61 31.75
CA ASP A 198 4.84 2.29 32.21
C ASP A 198 5.00 2.25 33.75
N ASN A 199 3.89 2.13 34.50
CA ASN A 199 3.78 2.31 35.97
C ASN A 199 4.24 3.69 36.49
N VAL A 200 4.21 4.74 35.64
CA VAL A 200 4.72 6.07 36.00
C VAL A 200 3.61 7.03 36.42
N CYS A 201 3.78 7.65 37.58
CA CYS A 201 2.90 8.69 38.09
C CYS A 201 3.66 9.88 38.69
N HIS A 202 2.96 11.01 38.80
CA HIS A 202 3.48 12.26 39.33
C HIS A 202 3.93 12.11 40.79
N ILE A 203 5.20 12.44 41.08
CA ILE A 203 5.89 12.13 42.34
C ILE A 203 5.15 12.57 43.62
N GLN A 204 4.43 13.70 43.62
CA GLN A 204 3.55 14.07 44.73
C GLN A 204 2.11 13.52 44.63
N MET A 205 1.43 13.72 43.49
CA MET A 205 -0.02 13.54 43.38
C MET A 205 -0.47 12.10 43.10
N GLY A 206 0.40 11.24 42.57
CA GLY A 206 0.04 9.87 42.16
C GLY A 206 -0.78 9.78 40.86
N THR A 207 -1.01 10.91 40.19
CA THR A 207 -1.69 10.98 38.89
C THR A 207 -0.78 10.41 37.80
N CYS A 208 -1.35 9.58 36.92
CA CYS A 208 -0.62 8.98 35.81
C CYS A 208 -0.35 10.03 34.72
N PHE A 209 0.82 9.98 34.07
CA PHE A 209 1.11 10.81 32.89
C PHE A 209 0.42 10.31 31.60
N GLY A 210 -0.22 9.15 31.67
CA GLY A 210 -1.03 8.53 30.63
C GLY A 210 -1.53 7.17 31.11
N CYS A 211 -2.55 6.60 30.45
CA CYS A 211 -3.13 5.31 30.83
C CYS A 211 -2.68 4.17 29.91
N THR A 212 -2.73 2.95 30.42
CA THR A 212 -2.75 1.74 29.57
C THR A 212 -4.07 1.68 28.77
N PRO A 213 -4.10 1.02 27.60
CA PRO A 213 -5.32 0.88 26.80
C PRO A 213 -6.50 0.32 27.59
N GLY A 214 -7.69 0.86 27.36
CA GLY A 214 -8.92 0.48 28.04
C GLY A 214 -9.21 1.20 29.35
N TRP A 215 -8.36 2.16 29.75
CA TRP A 215 -8.48 2.92 30.99
C TRP A 215 -8.32 4.42 30.77
N ILE A 216 -9.00 5.21 31.59
CA ILE A 216 -9.08 6.68 31.56
C ILE A 216 -9.19 7.27 32.98
N GLY A 217 -9.13 8.60 33.05
CA GLY A 217 -9.10 9.38 34.29
C GLY A 217 -7.67 9.60 34.79
N THR A 218 -7.48 10.60 35.65
CA THR A 218 -6.15 11.05 36.13
C THR A 218 -5.33 9.97 36.83
N ASN A 219 -5.98 8.93 37.38
CA ASN A 219 -5.35 7.79 38.04
C ASN A 219 -5.57 6.47 37.27
N CYS A 220 -6.12 6.51 36.05
CA CYS A 220 -6.39 5.35 35.19
C CYS A 220 -7.22 4.22 35.84
N THR A 221 -8.05 4.57 36.83
CA THR A 221 -8.93 3.64 37.56
C THR A 221 -10.29 3.44 36.87
N THR A 222 -10.65 4.30 35.91
CA THR A 222 -11.94 4.23 35.21
C THR A 222 -11.77 3.47 33.90
N LYS A 223 -12.62 2.46 33.66
CA LYS A 223 -12.65 1.73 32.37
C LYS A 223 -13.26 2.60 31.26
N CYS A 224 -13.00 2.25 30.00
CA CYS A 224 -13.75 2.88 28.90
C CYS A 224 -15.26 2.68 29.04
N THR A 225 -16.00 3.71 28.61
CA THR A 225 -17.46 3.66 28.48
C THR A 225 -17.87 2.54 27.52
N ASN A 226 -18.98 1.84 27.82
CA ASN A 226 -19.48 0.75 26.99
C ASN A 226 -19.56 1.16 25.50
N GLY A 227 -19.03 0.31 24.62
CA GLY A 227 -18.92 0.59 23.18
C GLY A 227 -17.64 1.33 22.75
N TRP A 228 -16.75 1.67 23.69
CA TRP A 228 -15.45 2.29 23.42
C TRP A 228 -14.30 1.49 24.02
N TYR A 229 -13.13 1.54 23.38
CA TYR A 229 -11.93 0.79 23.77
C TYR A 229 -10.61 1.46 23.34
N GLY A 230 -9.50 0.81 23.68
CA GLY A 230 -8.16 1.20 23.23
C GLY A 230 -7.54 2.35 24.03
N LEU A 231 -6.47 2.94 23.50
CA LEU A 231 -5.79 4.08 24.13
C LEU A 231 -6.72 5.31 24.17
N ASP A 232 -6.76 5.98 25.31
CA ASP A 232 -7.66 7.11 25.63
C ASP A 232 -9.16 6.84 25.36
N CYS A 233 -9.57 5.56 25.24
CA CYS A 233 -10.93 5.15 24.85
C CYS A 233 -11.44 5.75 23.53
N LYS A 234 -10.54 6.00 22.57
CA LYS A 234 -10.87 6.68 21.29
C LYS A 234 -11.38 5.76 20.18
N GLN A 235 -11.34 4.44 20.36
CA GLN A 235 -11.79 3.47 19.35
C GLN A 235 -13.21 3.02 19.68
N GLN A 236 -14.11 3.02 18.71
CA GLN A 236 -15.51 2.61 18.88
C GLN A 236 -15.70 1.17 18.40
N CYS A 237 -16.44 0.36 19.16
CA CYS A 237 -16.73 -1.03 18.82
C CYS A 237 -17.78 -1.14 17.72
N SER A 238 -17.71 -2.22 16.92
CA SER A 238 -18.62 -2.55 15.82
C SER A 238 -20.11 -2.64 16.23
N GLY A 239 -20.39 -2.97 17.48
CA GLY A 239 -21.73 -3.25 18.00
C GLY A 239 -22.31 -4.60 17.55
N GLN A 240 -21.53 -5.45 16.87
CA GLN A 240 -21.98 -6.72 16.28
C GLN A 240 -21.55 -7.96 17.09
N CYS A 241 -21.23 -7.81 18.38
CA CYS A 241 -21.02 -8.95 19.27
C CYS A 241 -22.30 -9.77 19.42
N ILE A 242 -22.19 -11.09 19.68
CA ILE A 242 -23.36 -11.95 19.96
C ILE A 242 -24.23 -11.34 21.07
N ASN A 243 -25.55 -11.36 20.86
CA ASN A 243 -26.57 -10.86 21.79
C ASN A 243 -26.39 -9.39 22.21
N ASN A 244 -25.78 -8.56 21.37
CA ASN A 244 -25.40 -7.17 21.68
C ASN A 244 -24.51 -7.04 22.93
N ALA A 245 -23.68 -8.05 23.22
CA ALA A 245 -22.72 -8.00 24.31
C ALA A 245 -21.77 -6.80 24.17
N VAL A 246 -21.37 -6.22 25.31
CA VAL A 246 -20.38 -5.14 25.30
C VAL A 246 -19.01 -5.73 24.96
N CYS A 247 -18.37 -5.16 23.94
CA CYS A 247 -16.99 -5.43 23.57
C CYS A 247 -16.01 -5.26 24.75
N ASN A 248 -14.88 -5.95 24.68
CA ASN A 248 -13.81 -5.84 25.65
C ASN A 248 -13.20 -4.43 25.63
N HIS A 249 -13.31 -3.71 26.75
CA HIS A 249 -12.90 -2.31 26.86
C HIS A 249 -11.40 -2.05 26.59
N VAL A 250 -10.53 -3.07 26.62
CA VAL A 250 -9.09 -2.91 26.35
C VAL A 250 -8.79 -2.98 24.86
N ASN A 251 -9.29 -3.99 24.16
CA ASN A 251 -8.87 -4.38 22.81
C ASN A 251 -10.00 -4.44 21.77
N GLY A 252 -11.25 -4.13 22.15
CA GLY A 252 -12.42 -4.10 21.27
C GLY A 252 -13.02 -5.46 20.94
N ARG A 253 -12.40 -6.56 21.40
CA ARG A 253 -12.82 -7.93 21.08
C ARG A 253 -14.23 -8.24 21.57
N CYS A 254 -15.02 -8.91 20.75
CA CYS A 254 -16.21 -9.60 21.22
C CYS A 254 -15.81 -10.96 21.80
N ASP A 255 -15.62 -11.05 23.12
CA ASP A 255 -15.10 -12.28 23.75
C ASP A 255 -16.05 -13.49 23.62
N GLY A 256 -17.36 -13.24 23.42
CA GLY A 256 -18.35 -14.26 23.04
C GLY A 256 -18.51 -14.50 21.53
N GLY A 257 -17.71 -13.84 20.68
CA GLY A 257 -17.81 -13.91 19.22
C GLY A 257 -18.87 -12.97 18.60
N CYS A 258 -19.08 -13.15 17.29
CA CYS A 258 -19.85 -12.25 16.42
C CYS A 258 -21.26 -12.73 16.13
N ALA A 259 -22.19 -11.78 16.10
CA ALA A 259 -23.59 -11.98 15.72
C ALA A 259 -23.72 -12.42 14.25
N ALA A 260 -24.85 -13.03 13.92
CA ALA A 260 -25.09 -13.63 12.62
C ALA A 260 -24.86 -12.64 11.46
N GLY A 261 -24.02 -13.05 10.51
CA GLY A 261 -23.58 -12.24 9.37
C GLY A 261 -22.23 -11.56 9.54
N TRP A 262 -21.57 -11.66 10.70
CA TRP A 262 -20.30 -11.00 11.00
C TRP A 262 -19.21 -11.96 11.47
N ARG A 263 -17.95 -11.55 11.25
CA ARG A 263 -16.70 -12.28 11.56
C ARG A 263 -15.58 -11.32 11.98
N GLU A 264 -14.39 -11.89 12.18
CA GLU A 264 -13.18 -11.26 12.73
C GLU A 264 -13.27 -10.99 14.24
N VAL A 265 -12.12 -10.77 14.87
CA VAL A 265 -12.01 -10.60 16.34
C VAL A 265 -12.80 -9.39 16.87
N LEU A 266 -13.04 -8.38 16.02
CA LEU A 266 -13.78 -7.14 16.33
C LEU A 266 -15.23 -7.14 15.79
N CYS A 267 -15.65 -8.18 15.06
CA CYS A 267 -16.98 -8.25 14.42
C CYS A 267 -17.28 -7.07 13.48
N ASP A 268 -16.25 -6.56 12.80
CA ASP A 268 -16.27 -5.38 11.94
C ASP A 268 -16.44 -5.72 10.44
N LYS A 269 -16.30 -7.00 10.05
CA LYS A 269 -16.50 -7.48 8.67
C LYS A 269 -17.68 -8.42 8.55
N GLU A 270 -18.39 -8.34 7.43
CA GLU A 270 -19.41 -9.32 7.05
C GLU A 270 -18.81 -10.69 6.69
N CYS A 271 -19.66 -11.72 6.71
CA CYS A 271 -19.34 -13.04 6.16
C CYS A 271 -18.91 -12.99 4.69
N GLU A 272 -18.08 -13.94 4.29
CA GLU A 272 -17.71 -14.16 2.89
C GLU A 272 -18.83 -14.90 2.17
N ASP A 273 -18.98 -14.62 0.87
CA ASP A 273 -20.02 -15.21 0.03
C ASP A 273 -19.81 -16.73 -0.05
N GLY A 274 -20.76 -17.49 0.52
CA GLY A 274 -20.59 -18.92 0.79
C GLY A 274 -20.61 -19.30 2.28
N THR A 275 -20.62 -18.33 3.19
CA THR A 275 -20.68 -18.55 4.66
C THR A 275 -21.80 -17.75 5.34
N TYR A 276 -22.35 -18.27 6.45
CA TYR A 276 -23.43 -17.63 7.20
C TYR A 276 -23.43 -17.97 8.70
N GLY A 277 -24.24 -17.24 9.46
CA GLY A 277 -24.51 -17.49 10.88
C GLY A 277 -23.55 -16.75 11.82
N ASN A 278 -23.60 -17.09 13.11
CA ASN A 278 -22.73 -16.49 14.13
C ASN A 278 -21.26 -16.86 13.84
N ASN A 279 -20.36 -15.88 13.87
CA ASN A 279 -18.96 -16.02 13.42
C ASN A 279 -18.81 -16.58 11.98
N CYS A 280 -19.87 -16.56 11.17
CA CYS A 280 -19.92 -17.18 9.83
C CYS A 280 -19.62 -18.70 9.84
N ALA A 281 -19.92 -19.39 10.94
CA ALA A 281 -19.51 -20.78 11.20
C ALA A 281 -20.26 -21.87 10.39
N HIS A 282 -21.11 -21.49 9.42
CA HIS A 282 -21.88 -22.42 8.60
C HIS A 282 -21.70 -22.11 7.10
N ASN A 283 -21.56 -23.16 6.28
CA ASN A 283 -21.38 -23.01 4.83
C ASN A 283 -22.74 -23.02 4.11
N CYS A 284 -22.89 -22.16 3.10
CA CYS A 284 -23.98 -22.25 2.13
C CYS A 284 -23.94 -23.59 1.38
N SER A 285 -25.09 -24.07 0.89
CA SER A 285 -25.18 -25.32 0.11
C SER A 285 -24.51 -25.29 -1.27
N GLY A 286 -24.23 -24.10 -1.83
CA GLY A 286 -23.83 -23.94 -3.23
C GLY A 286 -24.96 -24.20 -4.25
N HIS A 287 -26.17 -24.51 -3.78
CA HIS A 287 -27.31 -24.90 -4.60
C HIS A 287 -28.39 -23.80 -4.74
N CYS A 288 -28.07 -22.56 -4.37
CA CYS A 288 -28.90 -21.39 -4.66
C CYS A 288 -29.03 -21.15 -6.17
N LEU A 289 -30.20 -20.69 -6.61
CA LEU A 289 -30.52 -20.42 -8.00
C LEU A 289 -29.69 -19.25 -8.58
N ASN A 290 -29.32 -19.34 -9.86
CA ASN A 290 -28.55 -18.32 -10.58
C ASN A 290 -27.23 -17.90 -9.89
N GLU A 291 -26.60 -18.82 -9.14
CA GLU A 291 -25.31 -18.61 -8.46
C GLU A 291 -25.30 -17.49 -7.41
N SER A 292 -26.47 -17.00 -6.99
CA SER A 292 -26.58 -15.98 -5.95
C SER A 292 -26.05 -16.51 -4.61
N PRO A 293 -25.24 -15.75 -3.85
CA PRO A 293 -24.79 -16.17 -2.52
C PRO A 293 -25.98 -16.35 -1.57
N CYS A 294 -25.86 -17.27 -0.61
CA CYS A 294 -26.90 -17.46 0.39
C CYS A 294 -26.87 -16.34 1.45
N ASN A 295 -28.00 -16.14 2.12
CA ASN A 295 -28.20 -15.07 3.09
C ASN A 295 -27.23 -15.19 4.29
N LYS A 296 -26.27 -14.27 4.39
CA LYS A 296 -25.17 -14.29 5.38
C LYS A 296 -25.60 -14.41 6.85
N LYS A 297 -26.86 -14.12 7.18
CA LYS A 297 -27.39 -14.29 8.56
C LYS A 297 -28.10 -15.61 8.78
N THR A 298 -28.70 -16.21 7.76
CA THR A 298 -29.69 -17.29 7.91
C THR A 298 -29.44 -18.54 7.05
N GLY A 299 -28.52 -18.46 6.08
CA GLY A 299 -28.23 -19.54 5.13
C GLY A 299 -29.24 -19.67 3.97
N HIS A 300 -30.31 -18.88 3.97
CA HIS A 300 -31.40 -18.99 3.00
C HIS A 300 -30.92 -18.61 1.58
N CYS A 301 -31.22 -19.44 0.60
CA CYS A 301 -31.17 -19.05 -0.80
C CYS A 301 -32.43 -18.24 -1.14
N ASP A 302 -32.44 -16.93 -0.87
CA ASP A 302 -33.62 -16.05 -1.02
C ASP A 302 -34.17 -16.00 -2.48
N THR A 303 -33.37 -16.42 -3.48
CA THR A 303 -33.74 -16.58 -4.89
C THR A 303 -34.42 -17.92 -5.22
N GLY A 304 -34.35 -18.90 -4.32
CA GLY A 304 -34.75 -20.30 -4.51
C GLY A 304 -33.58 -21.23 -4.86
N CYS A 305 -33.89 -22.49 -5.18
CA CYS A 305 -32.90 -23.55 -5.42
C CYS A 305 -32.69 -23.87 -6.91
N LYS A 306 -31.49 -24.41 -7.22
CA LYS A 306 -31.20 -25.15 -8.46
C LYS A 306 -32.15 -26.36 -8.62
N PRO A 307 -32.34 -26.90 -9.84
CA PRO A 307 -33.14 -28.11 -10.06
C PRO A 307 -32.69 -29.28 -9.17
N GLY A 308 -33.63 -30.12 -8.74
CA GLY A 308 -33.32 -31.30 -7.92
C GLY A 308 -33.04 -31.04 -6.44
N TYR A 309 -33.13 -29.78 -5.99
CA TYR A 309 -32.99 -29.36 -4.59
C TYR A 309 -34.25 -28.64 -4.07
N THR A 310 -34.46 -28.72 -2.76
CA THR A 310 -35.60 -28.16 -2.03
C THR A 310 -35.19 -27.60 -0.65
N ASN A 311 -36.17 -27.12 0.12
CA ASN A 311 -36.04 -26.36 1.37
C ASN A 311 -35.43 -24.94 1.21
N ALA A 312 -35.29 -24.21 2.32
CA ALA A 312 -34.78 -22.83 2.34
C ALA A 312 -33.25 -22.72 2.14
N LEU A 313 -32.51 -23.74 2.55
CA LEU A 313 -31.05 -23.80 2.44
C LEU A 313 -30.59 -24.47 1.14
N CYS A 314 -31.50 -25.10 0.39
CA CYS A 314 -31.24 -25.87 -0.83
C CYS A 314 -30.29 -27.07 -0.62
N ASN A 315 -30.27 -27.65 0.59
CA ASN A 315 -29.45 -28.82 0.93
C ASN A 315 -30.23 -30.15 0.97
N GLU A 316 -31.55 -30.13 0.83
CA GLU A 316 -32.38 -31.33 0.63
C GLU A 316 -32.56 -31.61 -0.86
N HIS A 317 -32.59 -32.89 -1.24
CA HIS A 317 -32.98 -33.33 -2.59
C HIS A 317 -34.50 -33.41 -2.74
N CYS A 318 -35.00 -33.51 -3.98
CA CYS A 318 -36.41 -33.82 -4.19
C CYS A 318 -36.79 -35.19 -3.60
N LEU A 319 -38.02 -35.30 -3.08
CA LEU A 319 -38.57 -36.55 -2.59
C LEU A 319 -38.67 -37.59 -3.73
N PRO A 320 -38.49 -38.90 -3.45
CA PRO A 320 -38.69 -39.96 -4.41
C PRO A 320 -40.01 -39.80 -5.20
N GLY A 321 -39.92 -39.90 -6.53
CA GLY A 321 -41.05 -39.65 -7.42
C GLY A 321 -41.17 -38.21 -7.93
N PHE A 322 -40.31 -37.28 -7.51
CA PHE A 322 -40.33 -35.87 -7.94
C PHE A 322 -38.97 -35.34 -8.41
N TYR A 323 -38.97 -34.42 -9.38
CA TYR A 323 -37.76 -33.83 -9.95
C TYR A 323 -37.90 -32.36 -10.38
N GLY A 324 -36.77 -31.76 -10.79
CA GLY A 324 -36.69 -30.44 -11.41
C GLY A 324 -36.77 -29.26 -10.45
N ILE A 325 -37.03 -28.06 -10.98
CA ILE A 325 -37.09 -26.82 -10.19
C ILE A 325 -38.24 -26.88 -9.18
N LYS A 326 -37.92 -26.69 -7.89
CA LYS A 326 -38.86 -26.79 -6.75
C LYS A 326 -39.61 -28.13 -6.69
N CYS A 327 -39.01 -29.20 -7.23
CA CYS A 327 -39.53 -30.57 -7.15
C CYS A 327 -40.98 -30.73 -7.63
N LYS A 328 -41.37 -29.95 -8.66
CA LYS A 328 -42.76 -29.89 -9.14
C LYS A 328 -43.12 -30.94 -10.19
N GLN A 329 -42.13 -31.51 -10.87
CA GLN A 329 -42.34 -32.51 -11.90
C GLN A 329 -42.39 -33.89 -11.25
N ARG A 330 -43.22 -34.81 -11.76
CA ARG A 330 -43.34 -36.18 -11.26
C ARG A 330 -42.62 -37.16 -12.19
N CYS A 331 -41.95 -38.15 -11.62
CA CYS A 331 -41.47 -39.32 -12.37
C CYS A 331 -42.65 -40.02 -13.07
N SER A 332 -42.36 -40.73 -14.16
CA SER A 332 -43.34 -41.51 -14.94
C SER A 332 -44.01 -42.63 -14.14
N GLY A 333 -43.31 -43.19 -13.15
CA GLY A 333 -43.74 -44.42 -12.45
C GLY A 333 -43.42 -45.71 -13.22
N HIS A 334 -42.67 -45.61 -14.34
CA HIS A 334 -42.31 -46.73 -15.22
C HIS A 334 -40.80 -46.90 -15.40
N CYS A 335 -40.00 -46.39 -14.45
CA CYS A 335 -38.60 -46.77 -14.31
C CYS A 335 -38.49 -48.24 -13.88
N LEU A 336 -37.44 -48.93 -14.32
CA LEU A 336 -37.20 -50.33 -13.98
C LEU A 336 -37.15 -50.54 -12.45
N ASP A 337 -37.66 -51.70 -12.02
CA ASP A 337 -37.71 -52.15 -10.62
C ASP A 337 -38.38 -51.16 -9.64
N ASN A 338 -39.24 -50.28 -10.16
CA ASN A 338 -39.96 -49.21 -9.42
C ASN A 338 -39.01 -48.23 -8.69
N LEU A 339 -37.80 -48.06 -9.22
CA LEU A 339 -36.80 -47.13 -8.71
C LEU A 339 -37.20 -45.67 -8.99
N ALA A 340 -36.81 -44.76 -8.09
CA ALA A 340 -37.09 -43.34 -8.26
C ALA A 340 -36.26 -42.74 -9.40
N CYS A 341 -36.90 -41.99 -10.29
CA CYS A 341 -36.19 -41.28 -11.35
C CYS A 341 -35.23 -40.21 -10.81
N ASN A 342 -34.23 -39.86 -11.61
CA ASN A 342 -33.22 -38.85 -11.30
C ASN A 342 -33.88 -37.52 -10.90
N HIS A 343 -33.64 -37.08 -9.67
CA HIS A 343 -34.27 -35.89 -9.08
C HIS A 343 -33.88 -34.58 -9.78
N PHE A 344 -32.84 -34.54 -10.61
CA PHE A 344 -32.47 -33.38 -11.41
C PHE A 344 -33.35 -33.21 -12.65
N ASP A 345 -33.44 -34.24 -13.49
CA ASP A 345 -33.95 -34.17 -14.86
C ASP A 345 -35.10 -35.15 -15.20
N GLY A 346 -35.44 -36.06 -14.29
CA GLY A 346 -36.53 -37.03 -14.44
C GLY A 346 -36.14 -38.35 -15.12
N THR A 347 -34.86 -38.57 -15.43
CA THR A 347 -34.41 -39.77 -16.16
C THR A 347 -34.44 -41.06 -15.34
N CYS A 348 -34.81 -42.17 -15.99
CA CYS A 348 -34.75 -43.52 -15.41
C CYS A 348 -33.42 -44.18 -15.80
N SER A 349 -32.39 -44.06 -14.94
CA SER A 349 -31.02 -44.53 -15.21
C SER A 349 -30.93 -45.98 -15.67
N ASP A 350 -31.68 -46.87 -15.02
CA ASP A 350 -31.67 -48.32 -15.24
C ASP A 350 -32.64 -48.76 -16.36
N GLY A 351 -33.26 -47.80 -17.05
CA GLY A 351 -34.20 -48.00 -18.14
C GLY A 351 -35.67 -48.15 -17.69
N CYS A 352 -36.50 -48.66 -18.59
CA CYS A 352 -37.96 -48.70 -18.44
C CYS A 352 -38.51 -50.10 -18.16
N GLU A 353 -39.70 -50.13 -17.56
CA GLU A 353 -40.57 -51.29 -17.52
C GLU A 353 -40.96 -51.78 -18.93
N ALA A 354 -41.35 -53.06 -19.04
CA ALA A 354 -41.76 -53.66 -20.30
C ALA A 354 -43.02 -52.97 -20.85
N GLY A 355 -42.95 -52.50 -22.09
CA GLY A 355 -44.02 -51.74 -22.74
C GLY A 355 -43.84 -50.21 -22.74
N TYR A 356 -42.76 -49.69 -22.16
CA TYR A 356 -42.40 -48.28 -22.16
C TYR A 356 -40.98 -48.04 -22.73
N VAL A 357 -40.75 -46.84 -23.26
CA VAL A 357 -39.51 -46.39 -23.92
C VAL A 357 -39.20 -44.91 -23.62
N GLU A 358 -38.04 -44.47 -24.12
CA GLU A 358 -37.42 -43.15 -23.90
C GLU A 358 -36.89 -42.96 -22.47
N ASN A 359 -35.92 -42.05 -22.29
CA ASN A 359 -35.18 -41.90 -21.03
C ASN A 359 -36.05 -41.49 -19.82
N LEU A 360 -37.29 -41.05 -20.04
CA LEU A 360 -38.27 -40.70 -19.00
C LEU A 360 -39.32 -41.81 -18.78
N CYS A 361 -39.39 -42.84 -19.63
CA CYS A 361 -40.37 -43.93 -19.58
C CYS A 361 -41.85 -43.51 -19.61
N ASN A 362 -42.17 -42.29 -20.06
CA ASN A 362 -43.56 -41.81 -20.22
C ASN A 362 -44.24 -42.36 -21.49
N THR A 363 -43.48 -42.89 -22.44
CA THR A 363 -43.95 -43.22 -23.78
C THR A 363 -44.17 -44.73 -23.93
N SER A 364 -45.41 -45.15 -24.13
CA SER A 364 -45.77 -46.55 -24.39
C SER A 364 -45.30 -47.02 -25.78
N CYS A 365 -45.10 -48.32 -25.97
CA CYS A 365 -44.75 -48.86 -27.29
C CYS A 365 -45.73 -48.46 -28.40
N ARG A 366 -45.17 -48.25 -29.60
CA ARG A 366 -45.95 -48.06 -30.82
C ARG A 366 -46.88 -49.25 -31.06
N TYR A 367 -48.09 -48.98 -31.54
CA TYR A 367 -49.09 -49.99 -31.90
C TYR A 367 -48.47 -51.12 -32.74
N GLY A 368 -48.72 -52.38 -32.34
CA GLY A 368 -48.15 -53.58 -32.94
C GLY A 368 -46.84 -54.07 -32.29
N TYR A 369 -46.24 -53.31 -31.36
CA TYR A 369 -45.00 -53.67 -30.66
C TYR A 369 -45.20 -53.79 -29.14
N TYR A 370 -44.43 -54.68 -28.49
CA TYR A 370 -44.53 -54.93 -27.06
C TYR A 370 -43.23 -55.37 -26.37
N GLY A 371 -43.25 -55.43 -25.04
CA GLY A 371 -42.16 -55.94 -24.20
C GLY A 371 -41.05 -54.94 -23.91
N LYS A 372 -39.93 -55.40 -23.31
CA LYS A 372 -38.78 -54.54 -23.00
C LYS A 372 -38.19 -53.95 -24.29
N ASN A 373 -37.97 -52.63 -24.28
CA ASN A 373 -37.55 -51.82 -25.43
C ASN A 373 -38.45 -51.96 -26.67
N CYS A 374 -39.72 -52.37 -26.51
CA CYS A 374 -40.66 -52.62 -27.62
C CYS A 374 -40.13 -53.60 -28.68
N SER A 375 -39.30 -54.55 -28.25
CA SER A 375 -38.53 -55.43 -29.14
C SER A 375 -39.31 -56.58 -29.79
N ARG A 376 -40.57 -56.80 -29.38
CA ARG A 376 -41.43 -57.90 -29.88
C ARG A 376 -42.59 -57.34 -30.70
N VAL A 377 -43.08 -58.13 -31.66
CA VAL A 377 -44.17 -57.75 -32.57
C VAL A 377 -45.39 -58.62 -32.31
N CYS A 378 -46.58 -58.02 -32.27
CA CYS A 378 -47.85 -58.72 -32.06
C CYS A 378 -48.28 -59.49 -33.33
N SER A 379 -49.07 -60.56 -33.16
CA SER A 379 -49.67 -61.30 -34.29
C SER A 379 -50.60 -60.39 -35.12
N SER A 380 -50.60 -60.57 -36.45
CA SER A 380 -51.51 -59.86 -37.38
C SER A 380 -52.99 -60.15 -37.13
N ASN A 381 -53.29 -61.28 -36.47
CA ASN A 381 -54.64 -61.70 -36.11
C ASN A 381 -55.14 -61.06 -34.79
N CYS A 382 -54.33 -60.22 -34.14
CA CYS A 382 -54.73 -59.45 -32.98
C CYS A 382 -55.56 -58.21 -33.37
N ARG A 383 -56.80 -58.12 -32.86
CA ARG A 383 -57.64 -56.93 -32.95
C ARG A 383 -57.14 -55.80 -32.04
N THR A 384 -56.69 -56.16 -30.83
CA THR A 384 -55.98 -55.26 -29.92
C THR A 384 -54.84 -56.04 -29.26
N CYS A 385 -53.64 -55.46 -29.19
CA CYS A 385 -52.50 -56.04 -28.49
C CYS A 385 -52.03 -55.11 -27.36
N LYS A 386 -51.71 -55.63 -26.18
CA LYS A 386 -51.11 -54.80 -25.12
C LYS A 386 -49.61 -54.61 -25.34
N HIS A 387 -49.15 -53.36 -25.19
CA HIS A 387 -47.73 -53.00 -25.28
C HIS A 387 -46.84 -53.62 -24.18
N THR A 388 -47.41 -54.01 -23.03
CA THR A 388 -46.63 -54.57 -21.91
C THR A 388 -46.30 -56.06 -22.13
N ASP A 389 -47.32 -56.90 -22.23
CA ASP A 389 -47.21 -58.37 -22.22
C ASP A 389 -47.43 -59.04 -23.59
N GLY A 390 -47.94 -58.30 -24.59
CA GLY A 390 -48.27 -58.83 -25.92
C GLY A 390 -49.58 -59.61 -25.98
N SER A 391 -50.37 -59.64 -24.89
CA SER A 391 -51.66 -60.33 -24.86
C SER A 391 -52.66 -59.67 -25.80
N CYS A 392 -53.39 -60.51 -26.54
CA CYS A 392 -54.27 -60.06 -27.61
C CYS A 392 -55.76 -60.35 -27.35
N THR A 393 -56.61 -59.48 -27.90
CA THR A 393 -57.95 -59.91 -28.34
C THR A 393 -57.85 -60.34 -29.79
N CYS A 394 -58.46 -61.47 -30.14
CA CYS A 394 -58.36 -62.04 -31.48
C CYS A 394 -59.54 -61.62 -32.36
N TYR A 395 -59.28 -61.38 -33.64
CA TYR A 395 -60.35 -61.30 -34.64
C TYR A 395 -61.18 -62.59 -34.67
N ALA A 396 -62.37 -62.53 -35.25
CA ALA A 396 -63.21 -63.71 -35.43
C ALA A 396 -62.45 -64.85 -36.14
N GLY A 397 -62.73 -66.09 -35.74
CA GLY A 397 -62.05 -67.27 -36.28
C GLY A 397 -60.74 -67.66 -35.60
N TRP A 398 -60.20 -66.84 -34.69
CA TRP A 398 -58.90 -67.10 -34.03
C TRP A 398 -59.00 -67.18 -32.50
N SER A 399 -58.26 -68.12 -31.90
CA SER A 399 -58.28 -68.41 -30.46
C SER A 399 -57.13 -67.74 -29.69
N ARG A 400 -57.34 -67.56 -28.39
CA ARG A 400 -56.32 -67.10 -27.43
C ARG A 400 -55.17 -68.12 -27.28
N PRO A 401 -53.98 -67.71 -26.78
CA PRO A 401 -53.63 -66.39 -26.24
C PRO A 401 -53.06 -65.37 -27.25
N ASP A 402 -52.55 -65.84 -28.39
CA ASP A 402 -51.74 -65.07 -29.35
C ASP A 402 -52.35 -65.00 -30.76
N CYS A 403 -53.57 -65.53 -30.93
CA CYS A 403 -54.32 -65.52 -32.18
C CYS A 403 -53.64 -66.29 -33.32
N THR A 404 -52.83 -67.31 -32.99
CA THR A 404 -52.15 -68.20 -33.96
C THR A 404 -52.97 -69.43 -34.36
N ASN A 405 -53.93 -69.85 -33.53
CA ASN A 405 -54.77 -71.02 -33.75
C ASN A 405 -56.18 -70.62 -34.20
N ALA A 406 -56.81 -71.41 -35.07
CA ALA A 406 -58.20 -71.22 -35.46
C ALA A 406 -59.18 -71.78 -34.40
N CYS A 407 -60.44 -71.32 -34.40
CA CYS A 407 -61.46 -71.85 -33.49
C CYS A 407 -61.88 -73.30 -33.82
N ASP A 408 -61.92 -74.18 -32.81
CA ASP A 408 -62.56 -75.52 -32.89
C ASP A 408 -63.90 -75.51 -32.14
N LYS A 409 -64.96 -76.07 -32.76
CA LYS A 409 -66.35 -76.15 -32.24
C LYS A 409 -66.91 -74.85 -31.66
N SER A 410 -66.36 -73.72 -32.10
CA SER A 410 -66.64 -72.38 -31.60
C SER A 410 -66.33 -71.35 -32.68
N TYR A 411 -66.86 -70.14 -32.53
CA TYR A 411 -66.78 -69.09 -33.53
C TYR A 411 -66.81 -67.67 -32.96
N GLY A 412 -66.56 -66.69 -33.83
CA GLY A 412 -66.55 -65.27 -33.48
C GLY A 412 -65.26 -64.85 -32.79
N GLU A 413 -65.22 -63.61 -32.29
CA GLU A 413 -64.03 -63.03 -31.67
C GLU A 413 -63.56 -63.83 -30.45
N ASN A 414 -62.26 -64.15 -30.38
CA ASN A 414 -61.68 -65.02 -29.36
C ASN A 414 -62.35 -66.41 -29.25
N CYS A 415 -63.12 -66.85 -30.26
CA CYS A 415 -63.93 -68.07 -30.24
C CYS A 415 -65.01 -68.09 -29.15
N GLN A 416 -65.53 -66.92 -28.76
CA GLN A 416 -66.40 -66.77 -27.57
C GLN A 416 -67.79 -67.41 -27.69
N PHE A 417 -68.23 -67.80 -28.89
CA PHE A 417 -69.52 -68.47 -29.10
C PHE A 417 -69.31 -69.95 -29.45
N ALA A 418 -69.95 -70.87 -28.73
CA ALA A 418 -69.95 -72.29 -29.14
C ALA A 418 -70.77 -72.50 -30.43
N CYS A 419 -70.38 -73.48 -31.24
CA CYS A 419 -71.23 -73.95 -32.34
C CYS A 419 -72.56 -74.50 -31.79
N SER A 420 -73.64 -74.39 -32.58
CA SER A 420 -74.95 -74.93 -32.17
C SER A 420 -74.86 -76.44 -31.91
N SER A 421 -75.42 -76.90 -30.79
CA SER A 421 -75.52 -78.32 -30.46
C SER A 421 -76.34 -79.12 -31.47
N LEU A 422 -77.17 -78.41 -32.26
CA LEU A 422 -77.98 -78.93 -33.36
C LEU A 422 -77.23 -78.97 -34.71
N CYS A 423 -76.04 -78.35 -34.85
CA CYS A 423 -75.15 -78.65 -35.96
C CYS A 423 -74.74 -80.13 -35.92
N PHE A 424 -74.63 -80.77 -37.08
CA PHE A 424 -73.99 -82.09 -37.19
C PHE A 424 -72.53 -82.03 -36.67
N ASN A 425 -72.15 -82.98 -35.82
CA ASN A 425 -70.87 -83.04 -35.08
C ASN A 425 -70.43 -81.76 -34.33
N GLN A 426 -71.33 -80.79 -34.09
CA GLN A 426 -70.99 -79.46 -33.54
C GLN A 426 -69.94 -78.69 -34.37
N SER A 427 -69.83 -78.96 -35.67
CA SER A 427 -68.91 -78.27 -36.57
C SER A 427 -69.60 -77.09 -37.27
N CYS A 428 -69.08 -75.88 -37.04
CA CYS A 428 -69.55 -74.65 -37.66
C CYS A 428 -68.39 -73.77 -38.14
N ASP A 429 -68.68 -72.80 -39.01
CA ASP A 429 -67.71 -71.84 -39.51
C ASP A 429 -67.07 -71.00 -38.38
N PRO A 430 -65.72 -70.97 -38.24
CA PRO A 430 -65.03 -70.24 -37.17
C PRO A 430 -65.30 -68.73 -37.09
N PHE A 431 -65.70 -68.10 -38.19
CA PHE A 431 -65.90 -66.64 -38.25
C PHE A 431 -67.34 -66.26 -37.91
N ASN A 432 -68.32 -66.95 -38.53
CA ASN A 432 -69.72 -66.57 -38.50
C ASN A 432 -70.65 -67.59 -37.79
N GLY A 433 -70.22 -68.83 -37.56
CA GLY A 433 -70.96 -69.84 -36.81
C GLY A 433 -72.03 -70.61 -37.57
N THR A 434 -72.03 -70.59 -38.90
CA THR A 434 -72.91 -71.39 -39.77
C THR A 434 -72.55 -72.87 -39.70
N CYS A 435 -73.53 -73.78 -39.56
CA CYS A 435 -73.27 -75.21 -39.51
C CYS A 435 -72.74 -75.73 -40.86
N LEU A 436 -71.59 -76.40 -40.88
CA LEU A 436 -70.84 -76.68 -42.13
C LEU A 436 -71.40 -77.83 -43.00
N THR A 437 -72.43 -78.53 -42.55
CA THR A 437 -73.00 -79.70 -43.27
C THR A 437 -74.52 -79.79 -43.18
N SER A 438 -75.10 -79.89 -41.98
CA SER A 438 -76.56 -79.99 -41.79
C SER A 438 -77.00 -79.72 -40.34
N CYS A 439 -78.30 -79.48 -40.20
CA CYS A 439 -79.02 -79.49 -38.92
C CYS A 439 -79.51 -80.89 -38.55
N LYS A 440 -79.59 -81.17 -37.25
CA LYS A 440 -80.32 -82.33 -36.72
C LYS A 440 -81.84 -82.11 -36.79
N ASP A 441 -82.58 -83.20 -36.83
CA ASP A 441 -83.99 -83.25 -37.23
C ASP A 441 -84.91 -82.23 -36.52
N ASN A 442 -85.88 -81.71 -37.28
CA ASN A 442 -86.84 -80.68 -36.87
C ASN A 442 -86.24 -79.34 -36.40
N SER A 443 -85.08 -78.94 -36.94
CA SER A 443 -84.57 -77.57 -36.85
C SER A 443 -84.16 -77.04 -38.23
N TYR A 444 -84.31 -75.72 -38.46
CA TYR A 444 -84.11 -75.09 -39.77
C TYR A 444 -83.29 -73.79 -39.70
N GLY A 445 -82.78 -73.37 -40.86
CA GLY A 445 -81.89 -72.21 -41.03
C GLY A 445 -80.43 -72.50 -40.66
N ASP A 446 -79.53 -71.66 -41.17
CA ASP A 446 -78.05 -71.84 -41.23
C ASP A 446 -77.34 -72.11 -39.88
N LYS A 447 -78.04 -71.90 -38.76
CA LYS A 447 -77.55 -72.12 -37.38
C LYS A 447 -78.36 -73.11 -36.54
N CYS A 448 -79.42 -73.70 -37.11
CA CYS A 448 -80.26 -74.74 -36.51
C CYS A 448 -80.89 -74.30 -35.17
N VAL A 449 -82.09 -73.71 -35.24
CA VAL A 449 -82.84 -73.18 -34.07
C VAL A 449 -84.26 -73.79 -34.02
N ALA A 450 -84.90 -73.78 -32.85
CA ALA A 450 -86.25 -74.31 -32.59
C ALA A 450 -87.15 -73.29 -31.86
N ASP A 451 -88.48 -73.43 -31.94
CA ASP A 451 -89.49 -72.39 -31.65
C ASP A 451 -90.70 -72.92 -30.84
N ILE A 452 -91.00 -72.30 -29.67
CA ILE A 452 -92.29 -72.32 -28.93
C ILE A 452 -92.45 -70.96 -28.17
N ARG A 453 -93.71 -70.56 -27.90
CA ARG A 453 -94.17 -69.23 -27.42
C ARG A 453 -94.35 -69.09 -25.87
N GLU A 454 -94.90 -67.95 -25.44
CA GLU A 454 -94.84 -67.31 -24.10
C GLU A 454 -95.98 -67.64 -23.08
N GLU A 455 -95.81 -67.12 -21.84
CA GLU A 455 -96.84 -66.77 -20.79
C GLU A 455 -97.54 -67.90 -19.98
N PRO A 456 -98.10 -67.65 -18.76
CA PRO A 456 -97.60 -66.85 -17.61
C PRO A 456 -97.93 -67.42 -16.18
N LEU A 457 -97.64 -66.63 -15.11
CA LEU A 457 -98.17 -66.69 -13.70
C LEU A 457 -97.71 -67.82 -12.71
N VAL A 458 -97.65 -67.67 -11.37
CA VAL A 458 -97.33 -66.50 -10.48
C VAL A 458 -97.03 -66.92 -9.00
N ALA A 459 -96.12 -66.20 -8.31
CA ALA A 459 -95.90 -66.12 -6.83
C ALA A 459 -95.60 -67.44 -6.05
N VAL A 460 -95.21 -67.51 -4.77
CA VAL A 460 -95.11 -66.60 -3.58
C VAL A 460 -93.85 -67.06 -2.79
N SER A 461 -92.98 -66.29 -2.11
CA SER A 461 -92.72 -64.85 -1.80
C SER A 461 -91.17 -64.65 -1.83
N ASN A 462 -90.39 -63.83 -1.09
CA ASN A 462 -90.49 -62.83 -0.01
C ASN A 462 -89.17 -61.97 -0.06
N SER A 463 -88.90 -60.88 0.67
CA SER A 463 -89.57 -60.11 1.74
C SER A 463 -89.39 -58.60 1.52
N THR A 464 -89.98 -57.74 2.37
CA THR A 464 -90.37 -56.35 2.02
C THR A 464 -89.41 -55.22 2.42
N PRO A 465 -89.36 -54.10 1.65
CA PRO A 465 -88.67 -52.85 2.01
C PRO A 465 -89.58 -51.84 2.74
N VAL A 466 -88.98 -50.76 3.27
CA VAL A 466 -89.67 -49.51 3.65
C VAL A 466 -88.82 -48.32 3.18
N ALA A 467 -89.46 -47.25 2.71
CA ALA A 467 -88.81 -46.02 2.27
C ALA A 467 -89.28 -44.81 3.10
N VAL A 468 -88.35 -43.89 3.42
CA VAL A 468 -88.66 -42.52 3.88
C VAL A 468 -87.61 -41.57 3.29
N GLY A 469 -88.06 -40.45 2.71
CA GLY A 469 -87.25 -39.26 2.49
C GLY A 469 -87.63 -38.17 3.49
N GLY A 470 -86.66 -37.45 4.05
CA GLY A 470 -86.90 -36.42 5.06
C GLY A 470 -85.75 -35.41 5.15
N SER A 471 -86.08 -34.15 5.48
CA SER A 471 -85.14 -33.01 5.48
C SER A 471 -84.69 -32.60 6.90
N LEU A 472 -83.84 -31.56 6.97
CA LEU A 472 -83.18 -30.88 8.13
C LEU A 472 -81.70 -31.29 8.23
N SER A 473 -80.68 -30.40 8.13
CA SER A 473 -80.39 -29.14 8.85
C SER A 473 -80.09 -29.37 10.34
N ALA A 474 -79.00 -28.87 10.94
CA ALA A 474 -77.88 -28.03 10.48
C ALA A 474 -76.61 -28.42 11.30
N CYS A 475 -75.36 -28.02 11.02
CA CYS A 475 -74.78 -26.68 10.89
C CYS A 475 -73.35 -26.82 10.29
N VAL A 476 -72.80 -26.06 9.34
CA VAL A 476 -73.13 -24.79 8.63
C VAL A 476 -72.93 -23.48 9.42
N ILE A 477 -72.79 -23.52 10.75
CA ILE A 477 -72.63 -22.28 11.56
C ILE A 477 -71.18 -21.75 11.57
N LEU A 478 -70.16 -22.61 11.59
CA LEU A 478 -68.76 -22.18 11.83
C LEU A 478 -68.14 -21.32 10.70
N ILE A 479 -68.54 -21.52 9.44
CA ILE A 479 -67.93 -20.79 8.30
C ILE A 479 -68.66 -19.46 8.01
N ILE A 480 -69.98 -19.40 8.24
CA ILE A 480 -70.78 -18.18 7.97
C ILE A 480 -70.53 -17.10 9.04
N VAL A 481 -70.28 -17.49 10.30
CA VAL A 481 -70.03 -16.53 11.41
C VAL A 481 -68.81 -15.64 11.12
N VAL A 482 -67.71 -16.20 10.60
CA VAL A 482 -66.49 -15.42 10.28
C VAL A 482 -66.75 -14.38 9.17
N ALA A 483 -67.48 -14.76 8.12
CA ALA A 483 -67.82 -13.87 7.01
C ALA A 483 -68.72 -12.71 7.45
N VAL A 484 -69.72 -12.97 8.32
CA VAL A 484 -70.64 -11.95 8.83
C VAL A 484 -69.95 -10.95 9.76
N LEU A 485 -68.99 -11.39 10.58
CA LEU A 485 -68.21 -10.51 11.45
C LEU A 485 -67.37 -9.51 10.64
N VAL A 486 -66.66 -9.97 9.61
CA VAL A 486 -65.85 -9.09 8.73
C VAL A 486 -66.72 -8.07 7.99
N LEU A 487 -67.90 -8.47 7.51
CA LEU A 487 -68.80 -7.58 6.77
C LEU A 487 -69.50 -6.53 7.64
N ARG A 488 -69.74 -6.81 8.93
CA ARG A 488 -70.29 -5.79 9.85
C ARG A 488 -69.27 -4.74 10.30
N TYR A 489 -67.96 -5.05 10.33
CA TYR A 489 -66.94 -4.07 10.73
C TYR A 489 -66.62 -2.99 9.67
N LYS A 490 -67.11 -3.11 8.43
CA LYS A 490 -66.79 -2.15 7.33
C LYS A 490 -67.99 -1.50 6.61
N ARG A 491 -69.10 -1.24 7.33
CA ARG A 491 -70.18 -0.36 6.83
C ARG A 491 -70.71 0.70 7.83
N LYS A 492 -69.83 1.35 8.62
CA LYS A 492 -70.14 2.67 9.21
C LYS A 492 -68.94 3.65 9.32
N SER A 493 -68.20 3.85 8.23
CA SER A 493 -67.68 5.18 7.87
C SER A 493 -67.30 5.25 6.39
N ARG A 494 -67.64 6.36 5.74
CA ARG A 494 -67.28 6.75 4.36
C ARG A 494 -67.26 8.29 4.33
N SER A 495 -66.39 8.87 3.50
CA SER A 495 -66.35 10.33 3.17
C SER A 495 -65.85 11.25 4.31
N ILE A 496 -65.22 12.43 4.08
CA ILE A 496 -64.90 13.11 2.79
C ILE A 496 -63.63 14.03 2.84
N THR A 497 -62.83 13.98 1.76
CA THR A 497 -61.82 14.94 1.19
C THR A 497 -60.96 15.93 2.02
N LYS A 498 -59.67 16.02 1.62
CA LYS A 498 -59.02 17.12 0.82
C LYS A 498 -57.85 16.48 0.00
N LYS A 499 -57.73 16.64 -1.33
CA LYS A 499 -57.01 17.70 -2.12
C LYS A 499 -55.54 17.92 -1.67
N ILE A 500 -54.50 17.97 -2.52
CA ILE A 500 -54.34 17.93 -4.01
C ILE A 500 -52.92 17.36 -4.40
N PRO A 501 -52.60 16.94 -5.67
CA PRO A 501 -51.57 15.89 -5.92
C PRO A 501 -50.50 16.07 -7.04
N ARG A 502 -49.46 15.20 -7.02
CA ARG A 502 -48.69 14.62 -8.18
C ARG A 502 -47.83 15.60 -9.03
N PRO A 503 -47.04 15.18 -10.06
CA PRO A 503 -46.81 13.86 -10.73
C PRO A 503 -45.31 13.44 -10.77
N SER A 504 -44.78 12.56 -11.64
CA SER A 504 -45.13 11.16 -11.98
C SER A 504 -43.88 10.37 -12.45
N LYS A 505 -43.99 9.05 -12.60
CA LYS A 505 -42.91 8.10 -12.98
C LYS A 505 -42.84 7.82 -14.50
N ILE A 506 -41.63 7.64 -15.05
CA ILE A 506 -41.25 6.63 -16.10
C ILE A 506 -41.82 6.93 -17.53
N ARG A 507 -41.20 6.68 -18.72
CA ARG A 507 -40.32 5.60 -19.25
C ARG A 507 -39.57 5.97 -20.58
N GLN A 508 -38.53 5.20 -20.92
CA GLN A 508 -38.08 4.71 -22.26
C GLN A 508 -37.56 5.62 -23.42
N GLN A 509 -36.42 5.15 -23.98
CA GLN A 509 -36.01 5.01 -25.41
C GLN A 509 -36.29 6.09 -26.49
N MET A 510 -35.20 6.48 -27.19
CA MET A 510 -35.06 6.52 -28.68
C MET A 510 -33.54 6.36 -29.00
N THR A 511 -33.02 5.64 -30.00
CA THR A 511 -33.19 5.59 -31.48
C THR A 511 -32.59 6.77 -32.26
N MET A 512 -32.10 6.52 -33.49
CA MET A 512 -31.17 7.37 -34.25
C MET A 512 -31.68 7.59 -35.70
N GLN A 513 -31.68 8.84 -36.21
CA GLN A 513 -31.16 9.24 -37.55
C GLN A 513 -31.48 10.70 -37.99
N SER A 514 -30.45 11.32 -38.58
CA SER A 514 -30.37 12.43 -39.58
C SER A 514 -31.58 13.24 -40.08
N LEU A 515 -31.33 14.54 -40.34
CA LEU A 515 -31.38 15.24 -41.65
C LEU A 515 -30.74 16.66 -41.48
N GLN A 516 -29.65 17.02 -42.17
CA GLN A 516 -29.55 17.77 -43.45
C GLN A 516 -30.15 19.20 -43.46
N ARG A 517 -29.59 20.23 -44.14
CA ARG A 517 -28.30 20.47 -44.86
C ARG A 517 -28.28 21.94 -45.37
N LYS A 518 -27.08 22.56 -45.52
CA LYS A 518 -26.64 23.65 -46.46
C LYS A 518 -26.03 24.90 -45.79
N SER A 519 -25.05 25.64 -46.38
CA SER A 519 -24.06 25.34 -47.45
C SER A 519 -23.12 26.53 -47.75
N TYR A 520 -21.89 26.24 -48.24
CA TYR A 520 -20.94 27.14 -48.96
C TYR A 520 -20.20 28.21 -48.13
N LEU A 521 -18.97 28.66 -48.48
CA LEU A 521 -18.08 28.36 -49.63
C LEU A 521 -16.57 28.42 -49.21
N ASN A 522 -15.64 28.13 -50.14
CA ASN A 522 -14.22 27.79 -49.89
C ASN A 522 -13.26 29.00 -50.01
N HIS A 523 -12.05 28.89 -49.44
CA HIS A 523 -10.81 29.15 -50.18
C HIS A 523 -9.59 28.37 -49.65
N ASP A 524 -8.47 28.42 -50.39
CA ASP A 524 -7.28 27.56 -50.27
C ASP A 524 -6.02 28.23 -49.68
N ASN A 525 -5.08 27.36 -49.28
CA ASN A 525 -3.61 27.53 -49.29
C ASN A 525 -2.85 28.38 -48.24
N SER A 526 -1.57 27.98 -48.12
CA SER A 526 -0.36 28.70 -47.68
C SER A 526 0.07 28.70 -46.20
N GLN A 527 1.20 27.99 -46.01
CA GLN A 527 2.38 28.22 -45.17
C GLN A 527 2.52 29.46 -44.25
N ASN A 528 3.30 29.20 -43.17
CA ASN A 528 4.21 30.08 -42.40
C ASN A 528 3.81 30.56 -40.99
N ASP A 529 4.50 29.94 -40.02
CA ASP A 529 5.45 30.56 -39.06
C ASP A 529 4.95 31.32 -37.79
N ASP A 530 5.86 31.35 -36.80
CA ASP A 530 5.75 31.82 -35.40
C ASP A 530 4.69 32.89 -35.05
N THR A 531 3.85 32.62 -34.02
CA THR A 531 3.95 33.23 -32.67
C THR A 531 2.81 32.81 -31.72
N ASP A 532 3.13 32.39 -30.49
CA ASP A 532 2.18 32.18 -29.38
C ASP A 532 2.68 32.92 -28.12
N GLU A 533 2.19 34.14 -27.88
CA GLU A 533 2.23 34.79 -26.57
C GLU A 533 0.94 34.48 -25.79
N PRO A 534 0.99 34.17 -24.48
CA PRO A 534 -0.21 34.05 -23.65
C PRO A 534 -0.78 35.43 -23.31
N ASP A 535 -2.06 35.64 -23.61
CA ASP A 535 -2.80 36.91 -23.48
C ASP A 535 -2.92 37.44 -22.03
N ASP A 536 -3.09 38.76 -21.89
CA ASP A 536 -3.27 39.45 -20.61
C ASP A 536 -4.72 39.32 -20.11
N SER A 537 -4.88 38.99 -18.84
CA SER A 537 -6.18 39.13 -18.17
C SER A 537 -6.01 39.50 -16.69
N THR A 538 -6.60 40.65 -16.35
CA THR A 538 -6.42 41.32 -15.05
C THR A 538 -6.99 40.47 -13.90
N PRO A 539 -6.28 40.35 -12.75
CA PRO A 539 -6.67 39.42 -11.68
C PRO A 539 -7.99 39.85 -11.01
N THR A 540 -9.07 39.15 -11.35
CA THR A 540 -10.36 39.29 -10.66
C THR A 540 -10.28 38.61 -9.29
N LEU A 541 -10.54 39.34 -8.21
CA LEU A 541 -10.52 38.80 -6.85
C LEU A 541 -11.58 37.69 -6.68
N PRO A 542 -11.21 36.48 -6.22
CA PRO A 542 -12.17 35.41 -5.98
C PRO A 542 -13.09 35.73 -4.79
N ASP A 543 -14.35 35.33 -4.92
CA ASP A 543 -15.39 35.54 -3.90
C ASP A 543 -15.01 34.94 -2.53
N ARG A 544 -15.39 35.65 -1.46
CA ARG A 544 -15.10 35.31 -0.05
C ARG A 544 -15.72 33.98 0.40
N SER A 545 -16.70 33.44 -0.33
CA SER A 545 -17.43 32.21 0.03
C SER A 545 -16.60 30.91 -0.04
N LYS A 546 -15.44 30.90 -0.71
CA LYS A 546 -14.69 29.66 -1.04
C LYS A 546 -13.44 29.39 -0.20
N ARG A 547 -13.27 30.01 0.98
CA ARG A 547 -12.14 29.68 1.87
C ARG A 547 -12.31 28.29 2.49
N GLY A 548 -11.33 27.41 2.26
CA GLY A 548 -11.16 26.18 3.04
C GLY A 548 -10.80 26.46 4.50
N PRO A 549 -10.79 25.42 5.37
CA PRO A 549 -10.41 25.58 6.77
C PRO A 549 -8.97 26.10 6.91
N PRO A 550 -8.68 26.98 7.89
CA PRO A 550 -7.36 27.59 8.02
C PRO A 550 -6.30 26.55 8.38
N THR A 551 -5.35 26.33 7.47
CA THR A 551 -4.17 25.49 7.73
C THR A 551 -3.26 26.15 8.77
N ASN A 552 -2.84 25.40 9.79
CA ASN A 552 -1.74 25.84 10.65
C ASN A 552 -0.44 25.79 9.83
N LYS A 553 0.04 26.95 9.40
CA LYS A 553 1.18 27.07 8.48
C LYS A 553 2.51 26.59 9.08
N ASN A 554 2.62 26.53 10.42
CA ASN A 554 3.73 25.89 11.12
C ASN A 554 3.40 24.41 11.36
N ILE A 555 3.80 23.55 10.44
CA ILE A 555 3.45 22.12 10.41
C ILE A 555 4.50 21.34 11.20
N PRO A 556 4.15 20.62 12.28
CA PRO A 556 5.06 19.67 12.92
C PRO A 556 5.46 18.58 11.93
N VAL A 557 6.74 18.21 11.87
CA VAL A 557 7.28 17.23 10.91
C VAL A 557 6.49 15.91 10.90
N ARG A 558 6.15 15.39 12.08
CA ARG A 558 5.32 14.18 12.24
C ARG A 558 3.91 14.27 11.63
N ASN A 559 3.40 15.47 11.37
CA ASN A 559 2.05 15.71 10.82
C ASN A 559 2.05 15.89 9.29
N ILE A 560 3.19 15.93 8.60
CA ILE A 560 3.25 16.23 7.16
C ILE A 560 2.38 15.28 6.34
N LYS A 561 2.37 13.97 6.66
CA LYS A 561 1.50 12.96 5.99
C LYS A 561 0.00 13.32 6.08
N ALA A 562 -0.46 13.77 7.26
CA ALA A 562 -1.85 14.16 7.47
C ALA A 562 -2.18 15.47 6.74
N GLN A 563 -1.24 16.42 6.70
CA GLN A 563 -1.40 17.66 5.94
C GLN A 563 -1.47 17.40 4.43
N ILE A 564 -0.65 16.49 3.89
CA ILE A 564 -0.71 16.09 2.47
C ILE A 564 -2.07 15.49 2.12
N ALA A 565 -2.61 14.61 2.96
CA ALA A 565 -3.94 14.03 2.76
C ALA A 565 -5.01 15.14 2.68
N ASN A 566 -5.10 15.98 3.72
CA ASN A 566 -6.02 17.12 3.80
C ASN A 566 -5.89 18.11 2.63
N MET A 567 -4.69 18.35 2.10
CA MET A 567 -4.49 19.23 0.94
C MET A 567 -4.75 18.56 -0.41
N SER A 568 -4.74 17.22 -0.47
CA SER A 568 -5.04 16.43 -1.68
C SER A 568 -6.54 16.33 -1.97
N ASP A 569 -7.39 16.53 -0.95
CA ASP A 569 -8.84 16.51 -1.08
C ASP A 569 -9.36 17.42 -2.21
N LYS A 570 -10.41 16.96 -2.88
CA LYS A 570 -11.07 17.66 -4.00
C LYS A 570 -10.07 18.07 -5.09
N GLU A 571 -9.31 17.09 -5.60
CA GLU A 571 -8.35 17.27 -6.70
C GLU A 571 -7.24 18.30 -6.37
N ASN A 572 -6.52 18.09 -5.26
CA ASN A 572 -5.45 18.97 -4.77
C ASN A 572 -5.92 20.40 -4.40
N ALA A 573 -7.20 20.61 -4.07
CA ALA A 573 -7.74 21.96 -3.84
C ALA A 573 -7.01 22.74 -2.73
N GLY A 574 -6.48 22.06 -1.71
CA GLY A 574 -5.68 22.69 -0.67
C GLY A 574 -4.35 23.24 -1.19
N PHE A 575 -3.62 22.43 -1.97
CA PHE A 575 -2.38 22.87 -2.64
C PHE A 575 -2.66 24.04 -3.60
N LYS A 576 -3.73 23.95 -4.40
CA LYS A 576 -4.17 25.01 -5.34
C LYS A 576 -4.38 26.35 -4.64
N CYS A 577 -5.14 26.35 -3.54
CA CYS A 577 -5.43 27.58 -2.80
C CYS A 577 -4.16 28.17 -2.18
N GLU A 578 -3.39 27.37 -1.43
CA GLU A 578 -2.20 27.89 -0.74
C GLU A 578 -1.11 28.35 -1.71
N TYR A 579 -0.93 27.65 -2.83
CA TYR A 579 0.03 28.03 -3.86
C TYR A 579 -0.35 29.32 -4.61
N ASN A 580 -1.65 29.59 -4.76
CA ASN A 580 -2.17 30.81 -5.39
C ASN A 580 -2.18 32.02 -4.43
N ASP A 581 -2.31 31.80 -3.12
CA ASP A 581 -2.16 32.83 -2.08
C ASP A 581 -0.73 33.41 -1.99
N ILE A 582 0.29 32.75 -2.55
CA ILE A 582 1.67 33.24 -2.57
C ILE A 582 1.90 34.15 -3.80
N PRO A 583 2.28 35.43 -3.62
CA PRO A 583 2.46 36.38 -4.73
C PRO A 583 3.46 35.94 -5.82
N ARG A 584 3.24 36.43 -7.05
CA ARG A 584 4.00 36.09 -8.27
C ARG A 584 4.28 37.35 -9.10
N GLY A 585 5.16 37.25 -10.10
CA GLY A 585 5.61 38.37 -10.90
C GLY A 585 6.77 39.14 -10.27
N GLU A 586 6.94 40.40 -10.66
CA GLU A 586 8.02 41.28 -10.24
C GLU A 586 7.58 42.15 -9.04
N HIS A 587 8.06 41.82 -7.84
CA HIS A 587 7.74 42.54 -6.58
C HIS A 587 8.77 43.60 -6.19
N TYR A 588 9.95 43.54 -6.80
CA TYR A 588 11.08 44.43 -6.54
C TYR A 588 11.73 44.83 -7.89
N PRO A 589 12.51 45.92 -7.95
CA PRO A 589 13.10 46.38 -9.21
C PRO A 589 14.04 45.35 -9.87
N CYS A 590 13.99 45.30 -11.20
CA CYS A 590 14.86 44.51 -12.09
C CYS A 590 15.56 45.42 -13.15
N LEU A 591 15.96 46.63 -12.76
CA LEU A 591 16.48 47.67 -13.65
C LEU A 591 17.75 47.21 -14.37
N GLU A 592 18.71 46.63 -13.65
CA GLU A 592 19.98 46.16 -14.24
C GLU A 592 19.76 45.04 -15.25
N ALA A 593 18.79 44.16 -14.99
CA ALA A 593 18.42 43.06 -15.86
C ALA A 593 17.70 43.51 -17.15
N LYS A 594 17.03 44.67 -17.11
CA LYS A 594 16.23 45.23 -18.20
C LYS A 594 17.02 46.18 -19.12
N LYS A 595 18.25 46.58 -18.75
CA LYS A 595 19.16 47.34 -19.61
C LYS A 595 19.40 46.65 -20.96
N PRO A 596 19.43 47.36 -22.11
CA PRO A 596 19.57 46.76 -23.44
C PRO A 596 20.70 45.74 -23.58
N GLU A 597 21.88 46.08 -23.07
CA GLU A 597 23.12 45.28 -23.04
C GLU A 597 22.98 43.99 -22.20
N ASN A 598 22.11 43.98 -21.20
CA ASN A 598 21.87 42.84 -20.31
C ASN A 598 20.71 41.96 -20.77
N LYS A 599 19.76 42.49 -21.58
CA LYS A 599 18.67 41.68 -22.18
C LYS A 599 19.21 40.44 -22.91
N VAL A 600 20.31 40.56 -23.65
CA VAL A 600 20.92 39.43 -24.37
C VAL A 600 21.59 38.39 -23.45
N LYS A 601 22.00 38.78 -22.23
CA LYS A 601 22.55 37.88 -21.19
C LYS A 601 21.43 37.03 -20.54
N ASN A 602 20.17 37.47 -20.55
CA ASN A 602 19.01 36.74 -20.00
C ASN A 602 18.51 35.60 -20.92
N ARG A 603 18.09 34.46 -20.35
CA ARG A 603 17.52 33.31 -21.09
C ARG A 603 16.04 33.49 -21.43
N TYR A 604 15.27 34.11 -20.55
CA TYR A 604 13.84 34.35 -20.71
C TYR A 604 13.55 35.85 -20.55
N THR A 605 12.58 36.37 -21.30
CA THR A 605 12.10 37.77 -21.23
C THR A 605 11.26 38.06 -19.98
N THR A 606 10.83 37.02 -19.26
CA THR A 606 9.92 37.12 -18.10
C THR A 606 10.57 36.71 -16.77
N ILE A 607 11.86 36.36 -16.75
CA ILE A 607 12.59 35.89 -15.55
C ILE A 607 13.88 36.69 -15.37
N TYR A 608 13.82 37.69 -14.49
CA TYR A 608 14.93 38.60 -14.16
C TYR A 608 15.38 38.42 -12.70
N PRO A 609 16.67 38.68 -12.37
CA PRO A 609 17.09 38.88 -10.98
C PRO A 609 16.57 40.23 -10.46
N TYR A 610 16.19 40.28 -9.18
CA TYR A 610 15.96 41.57 -8.51
C TYR A 610 17.28 42.28 -8.19
N ASP A 611 17.30 43.61 -8.30
CA ASP A 611 18.54 44.40 -8.18
C ASP A 611 19.16 44.32 -6.77
N HIS A 612 18.35 44.18 -5.72
CA HIS A 612 18.79 44.20 -4.31
C HIS A 612 19.48 42.91 -3.84
N SER A 613 19.27 41.80 -4.58
CA SER A 613 19.72 40.45 -4.24
C SER A 613 20.59 39.81 -5.34
N ARG A 614 20.78 40.51 -6.46
CA ARG A 614 21.55 40.00 -7.60
C ARG A 614 23.01 39.75 -7.23
N VAL A 615 23.63 38.79 -7.90
CA VAL A 615 25.10 38.68 -7.91
C VAL A 615 25.67 39.75 -8.84
N VAL A 616 26.77 40.37 -8.43
CA VAL A 616 27.49 41.41 -9.19
C VAL A 616 28.88 40.90 -9.53
N LEU A 617 29.27 40.94 -10.81
CA LEU A 617 30.59 40.46 -11.26
C LEU A 617 31.64 41.57 -11.23
N GLY A 618 32.77 41.34 -10.55
CA GLY A 618 33.87 42.28 -10.40
C GLY A 618 34.77 42.46 -11.63
N TYR A 619 34.18 42.68 -12.80
CA TYR A 619 34.93 43.02 -14.02
C TYR A 619 35.45 44.48 -14.02
N THR A 620 36.30 44.80 -14.98
CA THR A 620 36.83 46.16 -15.22
C THR A 620 35.71 47.18 -15.39
N LYS A 621 35.99 48.43 -14.99
CA LYS A 621 35.03 49.46 -14.52
C LYS A 621 33.83 49.82 -15.42
N ASP A 622 33.76 49.36 -16.66
CA ASP A 622 32.85 49.89 -17.68
C ASP A 622 31.64 48.97 -18.04
N ASP A 623 31.64 47.66 -17.71
CA ASP A 623 30.57 46.71 -18.15
C ASP A 623 29.48 46.39 -17.08
N GLY A 624 29.43 47.13 -15.96
CA GLY A 624 28.35 47.05 -14.96
C GLY A 624 28.18 45.73 -14.16
N GLY A 625 28.91 44.67 -14.51
CA GLY A 625 29.02 43.43 -13.72
C GLY A 625 27.72 42.63 -13.61
N TYR A 626 27.04 42.36 -14.73
CA TYR A 626 25.74 41.67 -14.74
C TYR A 626 25.80 40.16 -15.01
N ILE A 627 25.04 39.40 -14.22
CA ILE A 627 24.63 38.01 -14.48
C ILE A 627 23.22 37.75 -13.93
N ASN A 628 22.42 36.89 -14.59
CA ASN A 628 21.08 36.51 -14.12
C ASN A 628 21.15 35.47 -12.99
N ALA A 629 21.55 35.94 -11.80
CA ALA A 629 21.66 35.16 -10.57
C ALA A 629 21.29 36.02 -9.34
N ASN A 630 20.75 35.39 -8.29
CA ASN A 630 20.49 36.01 -6.99
C ASN A 630 21.05 35.15 -5.87
N TYR A 631 21.51 35.79 -4.80
CA TYR A 631 21.65 35.12 -3.51
C TYR A 631 20.25 34.81 -2.97
N ILE A 632 20.06 33.64 -2.35
CA ILE A 632 18.82 33.25 -1.66
C ILE A 632 19.14 32.98 -0.18
N GLU A 633 18.28 33.49 0.70
CA GLU A 633 18.38 33.29 2.15
C GLU A 633 17.81 31.94 2.59
N ASP A 634 18.42 31.33 3.61
CA ASP A 634 17.89 30.15 4.30
C ASP A 634 16.74 30.54 5.26
N THR A 635 16.21 29.56 6.01
CA THR A 635 15.14 29.79 6.99
C THR A 635 15.54 30.68 8.18
N ARG A 636 16.81 31.07 8.29
CA ARG A 636 17.39 31.93 9.34
C ARG A 636 17.84 33.30 8.81
N GLY A 637 17.59 33.61 7.53
CA GLY A 637 18.04 34.86 6.89
C GLY A 637 19.51 34.86 6.48
N GLN A 638 20.19 33.71 6.48
CA GLN A 638 21.58 33.60 6.03
C GLN A 638 21.63 33.33 4.53
N LYS A 639 22.40 34.12 3.77
CA LYS A 639 22.62 33.89 2.33
C LYS A 639 23.45 32.64 2.10
N THR A 640 22.77 31.51 1.86
CA THR A 640 23.37 30.17 1.77
C THR A 640 23.39 29.60 0.35
N TYR A 641 22.53 30.11 -0.53
CA TYR A 641 22.40 29.60 -1.91
C TYR A 641 22.59 30.70 -2.95
N ILE A 642 22.99 30.32 -4.16
CA ILE A 642 22.92 31.17 -5.35
C ILE A 642 21.98 30.51 -6.36
N ALA A 643 20.83 31.14 -6.63
CA ALA A 643 19.89 30.71 -7.66
C ALA A 643 20.17 31.44 -8.97
N THR A 644 20.48 30.70 -10.03
CA THR A 644 20.89 31.27 -11.32
C THR A 644 20.22 30.56 -12.51
N GLN A 645 20.15 31.23 -13.66
CA GLN A 645 19.70 30.60 -14.91
C GLN A 645 20.71 29.56 -15.41
N GLY A 646 20.25 28.58 -16.19
CA GLY A 646 21.13 27.68 -16.94
C GLY A 646 21.90 28.46 -18.01
N PRO A 647 23.26 28.48 -17.99
CA PRO A 647 24.06 29.35 -18.86
C PRO A 647 23.66 29.31 -20.34
N LYS A 648 23.71 30.48 -20.99
CA LYS A 648 23.66 30.61 -22.45
C LYS A 648 25.08 30.52 -22.99
N PRO A 649 25.33 30.17 -24.27
CA PRO A 649 26.70 30.13 -24.81
C PRO A 649 27.50 31.43 -24.59
N LYS A 650 26.84 32.58 -24.72
CA LYS A 650 27.43 33.90 -24.47
C LYS A 650 27.68 34.24 -22.98
N THR A 651 27.17 33.47 -22.03
CA THR A 651 27.30 33.72 -20.57
C THR A 651 28.03 32.60 -19.82
N ILE A 652 28.76 31.73 -20.54
CA ILE A 652 29.55 30.65 -19.92
C ILE A 652 30.73 31.23 -19.13
N ALA A 653 31.38 32.28 -19.65
CA ALA A 653 32.45 32.98 -18.94
C ALA A 653 31.95 33.65 -17.66
N ASP A 654 30.85 34.41 -17.75
CA ASP A 654 30.18 35.06 -16.60
C ASP A 654 29.89 34.06 -15.46
N PHE A 655 29.39 32.88 -15.82
CA PHE A 655 29.03 31.82 -14.87
C PHE A 655 30.23 31.25 -14.11
N TRP A 656 31.36 31.00 -14.80
CA TRP A 656 32.59 30.55 -14.12
C TRP A 656 33.30 31.67 -13.37
N THR A 657 33.17 32.92 -13.82
CA THR A 657 33.61 34.09 -13.04
C THR A 657 32.82 34.21 -11.73
N LEU A 658 31.50 34.04 -11.75
CA LEU A 658 30.67 33.96 -10.53
C LEU A 658 31.20 32.88 -9.58
N ILE A 659 31.42 31.66 -10.09
CA ILE A 659 31.87 30.52 -9.27
C ILE A 659 33.24 30.78 -8.62
N SER A 660 34.18 31.40 -9.36
CA SER A 660 35.52 31.73 -8.85
C SER A 660 35.57 33.00 -7.98
N GLN A 661 34.57 33.88 -8.10
CA GLN A 661 34.41 35.07 -7.27
C GLN A 661 33.79 34.71 -5.91
N GLU A 662 32.66 34.00 -5.93
CA GLU A 662 31.85 33.65 -4.76
C GLU A 662 32.33 32.35 -4.05
N GLU A 663 33.43 31.77 -4.51
CA GLU A 663 34.11 30.60 -3.94
C GLU A 663 33.16 29.40 -3.77
N VAL A 664 32.40 29.14 -4.85
CA VAL A 664 31.42 28.06 -4.96
C VAL A 664 32.13 26.73 -5.24
N THR A 665 32.10 25.82 -4.27
CA THR A 665 32.64 24.45 -4.37
C THR A 665 31.60 23.42 -4.80
N VAL A 666 30.30 23.72 -4.69
CA VAL A 666 29.19 22.80 -5.01
C VAL A 666 28.20 23.45 -5.97
N ILE A 667 27.99 22.80 -7.11
CA ILE A 667 26.98 23.15 -8.12
C ILE A 667 25.90 22.07 -8.15
N VAL A 668 24.63 22.48 -8.17
CA VAL A 668 23.46 21.61 -8.33
C VAL A 668 22.77 21.97 -9.64
N CYS A 669 22.88 21.10 -10.65
CA CYS A 669 22.21 21.23 -11.94
C CYS A 669 20.96 20.34 -11.97
N LEU A 670 19.79 20.94 -12.22
CA LEU A 670 18.48 20.28 -12.19
C LEU A 670 17.80 20.31 -13.57
N THR A 671 18.57 20.24 -14.66
CA THR A 671 18.03 20.26 -16.03
C THR A 671 18.97 19.56 -16.99
N ASN A 672 18.43 18.76 -17.89
CA ASN A 672 19.20 18.26 -19.02
C ASN A 672 19.51 19.41 -20.00
N LEU A 673 20.52 19.26 -20.85
CA LEU A 673 20.90 20.29 -21.83
C LEU A 673 19.75 20.57 -22.82
N LYS A 674 19.12 19.50 -23.29
CA LYS A 674 17.92 19.49 -24.12
C LYS A 674 16.83 18.71 -23.41
N GLU A 675 15.60 19.16 -23.62
CA GLU A 675 14.37 18.60 -23.06
C GLU A 675 13.33 18.67 -24.20
N GLY A 676 13.01 17.51 -24.77
CA GLY A 676 12.39 17.36 -26.07
C GLY A 676 13.19 18.11 -27.16
N ALA A 677 12.50 18.90 -27.97
CA ALA A 677 13.14 19.79 -28.94
C ALA A 677 13.78 21.06 -28.33
N LYS A 678 13.55 21.36 -27.03
CA LYS A 678 13.85 22.68 -26.44
C LYS A 678 15.20 22.69 -25.70
N ASN A 679 16.08 23.64 -26.06
CA ASN A 679 17.39 23.83 -25.43
C ASN A 679 17.26 24.52 -24.05
N LYS A 680 17.39 23.76 -22.95
CA LYS A 680 17.17 24.27 -21.58
C LYS A 680 18.44 24.82 -20.93
N CYS A 681 19.61 24.28 -21.23
CA CYS A 681 20.91 24.75 -20.74
C CYS A 681 21.97 24.60 -21.84
N ALA A 682 22.97 25.49 -21.89
CA ALA A 682 24.18 25.22 -22.67
C ALA A 682 25.13 24.32 -21.86
N GLN A 683 25.90 23.47 -22.52
CA GLN A 683 27.01 22.77 -21.86
C GLN A 683 28.07 23.82 -21.49
N TYR A 684 28.20 24.10 -20.20
CA TYR A 684 29.18 25.05 -19.67
C TYR A 684 30.43 24.35 -19.13
N TRP A 685 30.55 23.03 -19.23
CA TRP A 685 31.70 22.26 -18.76
C TRP A 685 32.45 21.58 -19.92
N PRO A 686 33.79 21.43 -19.84
CA PRO A 686 34.52 20.64 -20.82
C PRO A 686 34.25 19.14 -20.66
N ASN A 687 34.45 18.40 -21.75
CA ASN A 687 34.42 16.94 -21.73
C ASN A 687 35.58 16.38 -20.88
N LEU A 688 35.57 15.08 -20.58
CA LEU A 688 36.63 14.44 -19.78
C LEU A 688 38.01 14.65 -20.44
N ASN A 689 39.01 15.01 -19.62
CA ASN A 689 40.38 15.37 -20.02
C ASN A 689 40.52 16.66 -20.88
N ASP A 690 39.42 17.30 -21.28
CA ASP A 690 39.42 18.55 -22.03
C ASP A 690 39.45 19.79 -21.10
N LYS A 691 39.71 20.97 -21.68
CA LYS A 691 39.75 22.26 -20.97
C LYS A 691 38.81 23.28 -21.62
N LEU A 692 38.06 23.98 -20.78
CA LEU A 692 37.31 25.18 -21.16
C LEU A 692 38.08 26.41 -20.68
N GLN A 693 38.26 27.43 -21.52
CA GLN A 693 38.96 28.66 -21.15
C GLN A 693 38.12 29.88 -21.51
N GLY A 694 37.90 30.77 -20.54
CA GLY A 694 37.13 32.00 -20.70
C GLY A 694 37.73 33.13 -19.86
N GLY A 695 38.27 34.15 -20.51
CA GLY A 695 38.99 35.24 -19.84
C GLY A 695 40.11 34.72 -18.94
N ASN A 696 40.06 35.08 -17.66
CA ASN A 696 41.04 34.67 -16.65
C ASN A 696 40.80 33.26 -16.07
N ILE A 697 39.68 32.61 -16.40
CA ILE A 697 39.33 31.30 -15.86
C ILE A 697 39.65 30.18 -16.85
N THR A 698 40.26 29.10 -16.33
CA THR A 698 40.43 27.83 -17.04
C THR A 698 39.80 26.71 -16.22
N VAL A 699 38.92 25.92 -16.81
CA VAL A 699 38.25 24.79 -16.16
C VAL A 699 38.72 23.49 -16.83
N ARG A 700 39.02 22.46 -16.04
CA ARG A 700 39.32 21.11 -16.52
C ARG A 700 38.43 20.08 -15.83
N ASN A 701 37.98 19.08 -16.58
CA ASN A 701 37.22 17.96 -16.04
C ASN A 701 38.18 16.88 -15.50
N LEU A 702 38.07 16.56 -14.21
CA LEU A 702 38.92 15.60 -13.49
C LEU A 702 38.31 14.20 -13.42
N GLY A 703 37.06 14.02 -13.85
CA GLY A 703 36.34 12.76 -13.70
C GLY A 703 34.84 12.95 -13.52
N GLU A 704 34.09 11.99 -14.07
CA GLU A 704 32.64 11.89 -13.92
C GLU A 704 32.29 10.58 -13.21
N SER A 705 31.15 10.55 -12.54
CA SER A 705 30.60 9.36 -11.88
C SER A 705 29.10 9.35 -12.15
N THR A 706 28.65 8.36 -12.92
CA THR A 706 27.27 8.24 -13.41
C THR A 706 26.48 7.32 -12.50
N TYR A 707 25.29 7.76 -12.12
CA TYR A 707 24.28 7.03 -11.37
C TYR A 707 22.98 7.04 -12.20
N ALA A 708 22.03 6.16 -11.89
CA ALA A 708 20.83 6.02 -12.71
C ALA A 708 20.05 7.34 -12.90
N GLU A 709 19.96 8.16 -11.86
CA GLU A 709 19.09 9.35 -11.83
C GLU A 709 19.88 10.68 -11.87
N HIS A 710 21.22 10.63 -11.80
CA HIS A 710 22.09 11.82 -11.77
C HIS A 710 23.56 11.51 -12.14
N ILE A 711 24.36 12.55 -12.41
CA ILE A 711 25.79 12.43 -12.70
C ILE A 711 26.57 13.42 -11.83
N ILE A 712 27.63 12.96 -11.17
CA ILE A 712 28.58 13.81 -10.43
C ILE A 712 29.79 14.10 -11.34
N ARG A 713 30.20 15.36 -11.45
CA ARG A 713 31.41 15.78 -12.17
C ARG A 713 32.35 16.56 -11.26
N ARG A 714 33.65 16.30 -11.32
CA ARG A 714 34.67 17.01 -10.55
C ARG A 714 35.48 17.92 -11.48
N PHE A 715 35.57 19.19 -11.16
CA PHE A 715 36.29 20.18 -11.95
C PHE A 715 37.45 20.80 -11.17
N LYS A 716 38.57 21.04 -11.86
CA LYS A 716 39.61 21.96 -11.40
C LYS A 716 39.44 23.29 -12.11
N ILE A 717 39.23 24.35 -11.36
CA ILE A 717 39.22 25.73 -11.83
C ILE A 717 40.57 26.35 -11.50
N HIS A 718 41.19 27.00 -12.49
CA HIS A 718 42.38 27.82 -12.33
C HIS A 718 42.04 29.27 -12.69
N ASN A 719 42.21 30.18 -11.74
CA ASN A 719 42.01 31.61 -11.93
C ASN A 719 43.37 32.32 -12.08
N LYS A 720 43.68 32.75 -13.29
CA LYS A 720 44.95 33.41 -13.65
C LYS A 720 45.17 34.77 -12.96
N ALA A 721 44.09 35.45 -12.56
CA ALA A 721 44.16 36.76 -11.90
C ALA A 721 44.36 36.62 -10.38
N LYS A 722 43.73 35.62 -9.74
CA LYS A 722 43.98 35.27 -8.33
C LYS A 722 45.25 34.40 -8.14
N GLN A 723 45.83 33.84 -9.21
CA GLN A 723 46.85 32.77 -9.17
C GLN A 723 46.43 31.59 -8.27
N GLN A 724 45.14 31.26 -8.31
CA GLN A 724 44.50 30.35 -7.38
C GLN A 724 43.83 29.18 -8.13
N ASP A 725 44.04 27.98 -7.61
CA ASP A 725 43.30 26.78 -8.02
C ASP A 725 42.15 26.50 -7.03
N CYS A 726 41.01 26.04 -7.55
CA CYS A 726 39.84 25.63 -6.78
C CYS A 726 39.28 24.30 -7.32
N LEU A 727 38.74 23.46 -6.43
CA LEU A 727 38.04 22.23 -6.79
C LEU A 727 36.54 22.43 -6.63
N VAL A 728 35.77 22.11 -7.67
CA VAL A 728 34.31 22.31 -7.71
C VAL A 728 33.63 21.03 -8.17
N THR A 729 32.65 20.57 -7.40
CA THR A 729 31.88 19.36 -7.71
C THR A 729 30.47 19.73 -8.15
N MET A 730 30.05 19.19 -9.29
CA MET A 730 28.75 19.42 -9.90
C MET A 730 27.88 18.17 -9.82
N TYR A 731 26.76 18.29 -9.11
CA TYR A 731 25.73 17.29 -8.95
C TYR A 731 24.63 17.58 -9.97
N HIS A 732 24.55 16.78 -11.03
CA HIS A 732 23.63 16.98 -12.15
C HIS A 732 22.52 15.93 -12.11
N TYR A 733 21.35 16.31 -11.57
CA TYR A 733 20.16 15.45 -11.56
C TYR A 733 19.52 15.42 -12.95
N THR A 734 19.60 14.26 -13.60
CA THR A 734 19.19 14.04 -15.00
C THR A 734 17.77 13.49 -15.12
N ALA A 735 17.22 12.92 -14.03
CA ALA A 735 15.91 12.27 -14.02
C ALA A 735 14.68 13.19 -14.04
N TRP A 736 14.85 14.50 -13.86
CA TRP A 736 13.70 15.42 -13.80
C TRP A 736 13.14 15.70 -15.20
N ALA A 737 12.07 14.98 -15.55
CA ALA A 737 11.38 15.08 -16.83
C ALA A 737 10.87 16.50 -17.16
N ASP A 738 10.68 16.72 -18.45
CA ASP A 738 10.23 17.98 -19.07
C ASP A 738 8.80 18.34 -18.70
N HIS A 739 7.98 17.30 -18.56
CA HIS A 739 6.58 17.31 -18.16
C HIS A 739 6.44 16.54 -16.84
N GLY A 740 5.66 17.08 -15.90
CA GLY A 740 5.51 16.51 -14.56
C GLY A 740 6.62 16.92 -13.58
N VAL A 741 6.95 15.99 -12.67
CA VAL A 741 7.80 16.21 -11.49
C VAL A 741 8.79 15.06 -11.32
N ALA A 742 9.89 15.30 -10.59
CA ALA A 742 10.81 14.23 -10.18
C ALA A 742 10.12 13.24 -9.23
N ASP A 743 10.58 11.98 -9.23
CA ASP A 743 10.19 11.04 -8.17
C ASP A 743 10.64 11.60 -6.80
N PRO A 744 9.75 11.69 -5.79
CA PRO A 744 10.08 12.28 -4.50
C PRO A 744 11.23 11.57 -3.78
N LEU A 745 11.35 10.25 -3.90
CA LEU A 745 12.37 9.47 -3.18
C LEU A 745 13.73 9.58 -3.88
N SER A 746 13.80 9.44 -5.20
CA SER A 746 15.02 9.70 -5.99
C SER A 746 15.54 11.13 -5.79
N LEU A 747 14.65 12.13 -5.68
CA LEU A 747 15.04 13.50 -5.37
C LEU A 747 15.61 13.64 -3.94
N VAL A 748 15.04 12.94 -2.95
CA VAL A 748 15.54 12.91 -1.57
C VAL A 748 16.90 12.19 -1.46
N VAL A 749 17.10 11.10 -2.19
CA VAL A 749 18.41 10.40 -2.23
C VAL A 749 19.48 11.31 -2.82
N PHE A 750 19.20 11.98 -3.94
CA PHE A 750 20.09 12.99 -4.53
C PHE A 750 20.37 14.15 -3.56
N HIS A 751 19.33 14.69 -2.90
CA HIS A 751 19.46 15.75 -1.91
C HIS A 751 20.38 15.34 -0.74
N ARG A 752 20.25 14.12 -0.21
CA ARG A 752 21.13 13.60 0.85
C ARG A 752 22.60 13.52 0.43
N GLN A 753 22.87 13.10 -0.80
CA GLN A 753 24.23 13.02 -1.33
C GLN A 753 24.87 14.42 -1.50
N VAL A 754 24.09 15.42 -1.93
CA VAL A 754 24.52 16.82 -1.97
C VAL A 754 24.69 17.39 -0.55
N MET A 755 23.76 17.13 0.38
CA MET A 755 23.87 17.53 1.79
C MET A 755 25.21 17.06 2.37
N LYS A 756 25.53 15.76 2.23
CA LYS A 756 26.77 15.14 2.68
C LYS A 756 28.03 15.78 2.06
N ALA A 757 27.94 16.30 0.83
CA ALA A 757 29.01 17.04 0.18
C ALA A 757 29.12 18.48 0.71
N THR A 758 28.00 19.20 0.85
CA THR A 758 27.97 20.58 1.40
C THR A 758 28.48 20.63 2.84
N ALA A 759 28.13 19.64 3.67
CA ALA A 759 28.60 19.51 5.06
C ALA A 759 30.10 19.23 5.20
N LYS A 760 30.78 18.80 4.11
CA LYS A 760 32.23 18.62 4.03
C LYS A 760 32.93 19.72 3.21
N SER A 761 32.21 20.75 2.79
CA SER A 761 32.71 21.77 1.86
C SER A 761 33.22 23.02 2.56
N THR A 762 34.23 23.66 1.96
CA THR A 762 34.76 24.96 2.39
C THR A 762 34.13 26.15 1.65
N GLY A 763 33.35 25.90 0.59
CA GLY A 763 32.74 26.95 -0.22
C GLY A 763 31.55 27.62 0.46
N LYS A 764 31.42 28.93 0.26
CA LYS A 764 30.48 29.78 1.01
C LYS A 764 29.01 29.57 0.66
N TYR A 765 28.71 29.22 -0.58
CA TYR A 765 27.34 29.04 -1.07
C TYR A 765 27.18 27.76 -1.90
N THR A 766 25.99 27.17 -1.84
CA THR A 766 25.57 26.14 -2.81
C THR A 766 24.90 26.81 -4.01
N LEU A 767 25.49 26.68 -5.20
CA LEU A 767 24.90 27.22 -6.43
C LEU A 767 23.89 26.21 -6.98
N VAL A 768 22.65 26.63 -7.22
CA VAL A 768 21.57 25.79 -7.73
C VAL A 768 20.98 26.41 -8.99
N HIS A 769 20.87 25.63 -10.07
CA HIS A 769 20.25 26.08 -11.31
C HIS A 769 19.41 24.99 -11.99
N CYS A 770 18.55 25.45 -12.89
CA CYS A 770 17.86 24.63 -13.87
C CYS A 770 17.94 25.37 -15.21
N SER A 771 16.84 25.50 -15.96
CA SER A 771 16.80 26.39 -17.13
C SER A 771 16.62 27.86 -16.73
N ALA A 772 15.52 28.20 -16.07
CA ALA A 772 15.22 29.58 -15.65
C ALA A 772 15.80 29.96 -14.27
N GLY A 773 16.22 28.99 -13.47
CA GLY A 773 16.72 29.23 -12.11
C GLY A 773 15.63 29.58 -11.10
N VAL A 774 14.37 29.14 -11.31
CA VAL A 774 13.23 29.47 -10.42
C VAL A 774 12.35 28.27 -10.05
N GLY A 775 11.93 27.43 -11.00
CA GLY A 775 11.03 26.30 -10.76
C GLY A 775 11.67 25.15 -9.98
N ARG A 776 12.34 24.23 -10.70
CA ARG A 776 13.09 23.11 -10.09
C ARG A 776 14.13 23.60 -9.06
N THR A 777 14.83 24.71 -9.35
CA THR A 777 15.76 25.40 -8.44
C THR A 777 15.12 25.80 -7.11
N GLY A 778 13.98 26.49 -7.11
CA GLY A 778 13.28 26.86 -5.88
C GLY A 778 12.73 25.66 -5.13
N THR A 779 12.34 24.59 -5.85
CA THR A 779 11.86 23.34 -5.25
C THR A 779 12.98 22.64 -4.47
N TYR A 780 14.18 22.58 -5.05
CA TYR A 780 15.36 21.99 -4.40
C TYR A 780 15.87 22.84 -3.22
N ILE A 781 15.98 24.17 -3.38
CA ILE A 781 16.40 25.07 -2.28
C ILE A 781 15.40 24.99 -1.12
N ALA A 782 14.10 24.94 -1.40
CA ALA A 782 13.09 24.74 -0.36
C ALA A 782 13.18 23.37 0.32
N LEU A 783 13.44 22.29 -0.43
CA LEU A 783 13.66 20.97 0.17
C LEU A 783 14.84 21.00 1.15
N ASP A 784 15.97 21.57 0.76
CA ASP A 784 17.16 21.64 1.61
C ASP A 784 16.97 22.53 2.84
N ALA A 785 16.47 23.75 2.66
CA ALA A 785 16.31 24.71 3.76
C ALA A 785 15.23 24.28 4.76
N LEU A 786 14.08 23.77 4.28
CA LEU A 786 12.99 23.30 5.15
C LEU A 786 13.32 21.95 5.79
N TYR A 787 14.13 21.10 5.15
CA TYR A 787 14.63 19.88 5.81
C TYR A 787 15.55 20.24 6.99
N ARG A 788 16.50 21.17 6.79
CA ARG A 788 17.37 21.68 7.87
C ARG A 788 16.57 22.39 8.97
N GLU A 789 15.55 23.19 8.63
CA GLU A 789 14.63 23.81 9.61
C GLU A 789 13.89 22.75 10.44
N GLY A 790 13.32 21.74 9.79
CA GLY A 790 12.54 20.69 10.46
C GLY A 790 13.38 19.71 11.27
N GLN A 791 14.64 19.47 10.90
CA GLN A 791 15.60 18.77 11.76
C GLN A 791 15.88 19.55 13.06
N ASN A 792 16.09 20.87 12.95
CA ASN A 792 16.46 21.71 14.10
C ASN A 792 15.29 22.10 15.01
N THR A 793 14.06 22.20 14.47
CA THR A 793 12.91 22.77 15.20
C THR A 793 11.72 21.81 15.35
N GLY A 794 11.75 20.65 14.68
CA GLY A 794 10.63 19.71 14.59
C GLY A 794 9.42 20.23 13.81
N LYS A 795 9.52 21.39 13.13
CA LYS A 795 8.44 22.07 12.39
C LYS A 795 8.97 22.63 11.07
N ILE A 796 8.07 22.86 10.12
CA ILE A 796 8.37 23.51 8.83
C ILE A 796 7.24 24.49 8.46
N ASN A 797 7.56 25.52 7.66
CA ASN A 797 6.56 26.41 7.07
C ASN A 797 6.82 26.68 5.57
N VAL A 798 6.29 25.78 4.73
CA VAL A 798 6.44 25.83 3.27
C VAL A 798 5.98 27.16 2.65
N PRO A 799 4.74 27.67 2.87
CA PRO A 799 4.29 28.90 2.23
C PRO A 799 5.07 30.14 2.71
N LEU A 800 5.56 30.14 3.95
CA LEU A 800 6.42 31.22 4.44
C LEU A 800 7.78 31.21 3.75
N TYR A 801 8.46 30.06 3.67
CA TYR A 801 9.78 30.00 3.06
C TYR A 801 9.74 30.25 1.54
N VAL A 802 8.71 29.74 0.84
CA VAL A 802 8.51 30.06 -0.58
C VAL A 802 8.23 31.56 -0.77
N LYS A 803 7.52 32.22 0.17
CA LYS A 803 7.39 33.68 0.16
C LYS A 803 8.72 34.40 0.44
N THR A 804 9.59 33.87 1.30
CA THR A 804 10.95 34.41 1.53
C THR A 804 11.80 34.33 0.26
N MET A 805 11.94 33.14 -0.35
CA MET A 805 12.67 32.98 -1.62
C MET A 805 12.12 33.89 -2.73
N ARG A 806 10.81 34.18 -2.75
CA ARG A 806 10.18 35.09 -3.73
C ARG A 806 10.42 36.58 -3.47
N LYS A 807 11.00 36.96 -2.32
CA LYS A 807 11.64 38.28 -2.14
C LYS A 807 12.97 38.33 -2.88
N ASP A 808 13.78 37.29 -2.72
CA ASP A 808 15.15 37.25 -3.24
C ASP A 808 15.19 37.04 -4.76
N ARG A 809 14.28 36.24 -5.33
CA ARG A 809 14.17 35.99 -6.77
C ARG A 809 12.73 35.73 -7.18
N MET A 810 12.27 36.35 -8.27
CA MET A 810 10.88 36.21 -8.72
C MET A 810 10.50 34.75 -9.03
N ASN A 811 9.22 34.42 -8.82
CA ASN A 811 8.60 33.16 -9.28
C ASN A 811 9.26 31.84 -8.82
N MET A 812 10.03 31.86 -7.72
CA MET A 812 10.59 30.65 -7.10
C MET A 812 9.48 29.64 -6.78
N ILE A 813 9.67 28.39 -7.21
CA ILE A 813 8.64 27.35 -7.40
C ILE A 813 7.53 27.82 -8.36
N GLN A 814 7.61 27.37 -9.61
CA GLN A 814 6.88 27.94 -10.75
C GLN A 814 5.62 27.17 -11.15
N GLY A 815 5.49 25.90 -10.77
CA GLY A 815 4.29 25.08 -10.99
C GLY A 815 3.64 24.58 -9.71
N GLU A 816 2.34 24.29 -9.76
CA GLU A 816 1.57 23.71 -8.64
C GLU A 816 2.12 22.33 -8.24
N GLU A 817 2.35 21.46 -9.22
CA GLU A 817 2.92 20.12 -8.95
C GLU A 817 4.33 20.21 -8.37
N GLN A 818 5.11 21.26 -8.66
CA GLN A 818 6.40 21.49 -7.99
C GLN A 818 6.23 21.87 -6.51
N TYR A 819 5.17 22.62 -6.17
CA TYR A 819 4.81 22.96 -4.79
C TYR A 819 4.29 21.71 -4.03
N LYS A 820 3.50 20.86 -4.70
CA LYS A 820 3.05 19.57 -4.16
C LYS A 820 4.22 18.58 -3.97
N LEU A 821 5.14 18.48 -4.95
CA LEU A 821 6.36 17.68 -4.86
C LEU A 821 7.17 18.04 -3.62
N LEU A 822 7.37 19.34 -3.33
CA LEU A 822 8.11 19.77 -2.15
C LEU A 822 7.56 19.19 -0.85
N TYR A 823 6.23 19.19 -0.67
CA TYR A 823 5.58 18.57 0.49
C TYR A 823 5.85 17.06 0.57
N VAL A 824 5.71 16.35 -0.56
CA VAL A 824 5.93 14.89 -0.60
C VAL A 824 7.41 14.55 -0.39
N ALA A 825 8.34 15.28 -0.99
CA ALA A 825 9.78 15.11 -0.78
C ALA A 825 10.19 15.38 0.68
N LEU A 826 9.64 16.41 1.32
CA LEU A 826 9.85 16.64 2.77
C LEU A 826 9.28 15.48 3.60
N MET A 827 8.10 14.94 3.25
CA MET A 827 7.56 13.74 3.91
C MET A 827 8.51 12.54 3.76
N GLU A 828 8.98 12.25 2.54
CA GLU A 828 9.88 11.11 2.28
C GLU A 828 11.24 11.28 2.96
N ALA A 829 11.76 12.52 3.04
CA ALA A 829 13.01 12.85 3.70
C ALA A 829 12.96 12.62 5.22
N PHE A 830 11.84 13.00 5.87
CA PHE A 830 11.67 12.88 7.32
C PHE A 830 11.14 11.51 7.78
N ARG A 831 10.37 10.77 6.96
CA ARG A 831 9.72 9.52 7.41
C ARG A 831 10.60 8.28 7.41
N GLY A 832 11.71 8.27 6.66
CA GLY A 832 12.67 7.18 6.67
C GLY A 832 14.08 7.74 6.49
N PRO A 833 14.90 7.85 7.56
CA PRO A 833 16.24 8.44 7.51
C PRO A 833 17.18 7.64 6.60
N SER A 834 18.37 8.17 6.31
CA SER A 834 19.39 7.35 5.62
C SER A 834 20.02 6.39 6.62
N ARG A 835 20.18 5.13 6.22
CA ARG A 835 20.90 4.09 6.94
C ARG A 835 22.28 3.80 6.30
N CYS A 836 22.70 4.67 5.38
CA CYS A 836 23.97 4.59 4.65
C CYS A 836 25.17 4.54 5.61
N VAL A 837 25.86 3.40 5.63
CA VAL A 837 27.02 3.15 6.48
C VAL A 837 28.27 2.84 5.64
N PRO A 838 29.48 3.26 6.09
CA PRO A 838 30.74 2.83 5.48
C PRO A 838 30.88 1.31 5.50
N THR A 839 31.44 0.74 4.43
CA THR A 839 31.62 -0.73 4.31
C THR A 839 32.36 -1.37 5.48
N GLN A 840 33.34 -0.69 6.08
CA GLN A 840 34.05 -1.16 7.29
C GLN A 840 33.18 -1.16 8.55
N MET A 841 32.20 -0.25 8.65
CA MET A 841 31.26 -0.21 9.78
C MET A 841 30.18 -1.28 9.62
N PHE A 842 29.58 -1.39 8.43
CA PHE A 842 28.67 -2.50 8.09
C PHE A 842 29.30 -3.87 8.36
N LEU A 843 30.55 -4.05 7.94
CA LEU A 843 31.29 -5.30 8.16
C LEU A 843 31.53 -5.59 9.65
N SER A 844 31.90 -4.60 10.46
CA SER A 844 32.13 -4.82 11.90
C SER A 844 30.83 -5.05 12.68
N GLU A 845 29.73 -4.38 12.30
CA GLU A 845 28.39 -4.59 12.85
C GLU A 845 27.84 -6.01 12.54
N ASN A 846 28.19 -6.58 11.38
CA ASN A 846 27.90 -7.98 11.03
C ASN A 846 28.87 -8.97 11.69
N GLN A 847 30.19 -8.72 11.71
CA GLN A 847 31.18 -9.64 12.28
C GLN A 847 31.02 -9.84 13.79
N GLN A 848 30.54 -8.83 14.52
CA GLN A 848 30.19 -8.98 15.95
C GLN A 848 29.01 -9.95 16.20
N GLN A 849 28.34 -10.43 15.15
CA GLN A 849 27.23 -11.38 15.22
C GLN A 849 27.71 -12.84 15.25
N ASP A 850 28.74 -13.19 14.46
CA ASP A 850 29.29 -14.56 14.38
C ASP A 850 30.19 -14.92 15.58
N CYS A 851 30.77 -13.92 16.26
CA CYS A 851 31.72 -14.14 17.36
C CYS A 851 31.06 -14.60 18.69
N TYR A 852 29.73 -14.78 18.71
CA TYR A 852 28.96 -15.27 19.86
C TYR A 852 28.18 -16.55 19.54
N THR A 853 28.89 -17.59 19.11
CA THR A 853 28.37 -18.92 18.74
C THR A 853 27.74 -19.73 19.90
N ASN A 854 27.35 -19.08 21.00
CA ASN A 854 26.55 -19.68 22.08
C ASN A 854 25.80 -18.64 22.95
N CYS A 855 24.90 -17.83 22.38
CA CYS A 855 23.74 -17.28 23.10
C CYS A 855 22.66 -16.69 22.17
N GLY A 856 21.38 -16.99 22.46
CA GLY A 856 20.24 -16.45 21.71
C GLY A 856 19.90 -15.00 22.08
N ASN A 857 20.61 -14.04 21.52
CA ASN A 857 20.44 -12.61 21.83
C ASN A 857 19.21 -12.00 21.12
N ALA A 858 18.07 -11.98 21.83
CA ALA A 858 16.78 -11.52 21.28
C ALA A 858 16.75 -10.05 20.83
N SER A 859 17.64 -9.20 21.38
CA SER A 859 17.66 -7.75 21.12
C SER A 859 18.04 -7.36 19.69
N LYS A 860 19.03 -8.03 19.08
CA LYS A 860 19.43 -7.69 17.69
C LYS A 860 18.46 -8.25 16.65
N LYS A 861 17.77 -9.35 16.96
CA LYS A 861 16.67 -9.85 16.13
C LYS A 861 15.46 -8.92 16.16
N SER A 862 15.19 -8.21 17.28
CA SER A 862 14.19 -7.14 17.26
C SER A 862 14.67 -5.97 16.38
N THR A 863 15.90 -5.48 16.48
CA THR A 863 16.32 -4.29 15.71
C THR A 863 16.23 -4.44 14.18
N LEU A 864 16.55 -5.60 13.60
CA LEU A 864 16.36 -5.81 12.15
C LEU A 864 14.86 -6.01 11.80
N SER A 865 14.08 -6.62 12.70
CA SER A 865 12.63 -6.72 12.55
C SER A 865 11.94 -5.36 12.63
N ASP A 866 12.37 -4.48 13.53
CA ASP A 866 11.87 -3.12 13.70
C ASP A 866 12.14 -2.28 12.44
N GLU A 867 13.34 -2.43 11.85
CA GLU A 867 13.68 -1.81 10.55
C GLU A 867 12.88 -2.38 9.38
N PHE A 868 12.64 -3.69 9.35
CA PHE A 868 11.82 -4.32 8.34
C PHE A 868 10.34 -3.88 8.42
N GLU A 869 9.77 -3.81 9.63
CA GLU A 869 8.43 -3.25 9.86
C GLU A 869 8.37 -1.74 9.51
N GLU A 870 9.44 -0.98 9.76
CA GLU A 870 9.55 0.40 9.28
C GLU A 870 9.49 0.46 7.74
N LEU A 871 10.28 -0.36 7.04
CA LEU A 871 10.29 -0.46 5.57
C LEU A 871 8.89 -0.76 5.03
N LEU A 872 8.19 -1.75 5.60
CA LEU A 872 6.80 -2.07 5.24
C LEU A 872 5.86 -0.88 5.49
N SER A 873 6.04 -0.12 6.58
CA SER A 873 5.23 1.08 6.90
C SER A 873 5.47 2.30 5.98
N LEU A 874 6.55 2.28 5.20
CA LEU A 874 6.92 3.31 4.22
C LEU A 874 6.53 2.94 2.78
N ARG A 875 6.13 1.69 2.51
CA ARG A 875 5.72 1.18 1.20
C ARG A 875 4.64 2.07 0.54
N LYS A 876 4.84 2.44 -0.74
CA LYS A 876 3.86 3.22 -1.54
C LYS A 876 2.59 2.39 -1.69
N VAL A 877 1.46 2.92 -1.23
CA VAL A 877 0.14 2.26 -1.34
C VAL A 877 -0.49 2.63 -2.68
N TYR A 878 -0.75 1.62 -3.50
CA TYR A 878 -1.40 1.74 -4.79
C TYR A 878 -2.90 1.44 -4.72
N THR A 879 -3.64 1.94 -5.71
CA THR A 879 -5.08 1.72 -5.87
C THR A 879 -5.35 0.64 -6.91
N GLN A 880 -6.58 0.13 -7.00
CA GLN A 880 -6.98 -0.80 -8.06
C GLN A 880 -6.86 -0.24 -9.49
N LYS A 881 -6.66 1.08 -9.64
CA LYS A 881 -6.42 1.73 -10.93
C LYS A 881 -4.98 1.59 -11.40
N ASP A 882 -4.03 1.53 -10.47
CA ASP A 882 -2.59 1.49 -10.78
C ASP A 882 -2.12 0.08 -11.21
N TYR A 883 -3.06 -0.85 -11.39
CA TYR A 883 -2.90 -2.23 -11.84
C TYR A 883 -3.94 -2.60 -12.93
N GLU A 884 -4.39 -1.63 -13.74
CA GLU A 884 -5.47 -1.81 -14.73
C GLU A 884 -5.24 -3.01 -15.67
N SER A 885 -4.07 -3.09 -16.32
CA SER A 885 -3.72 -4.19 -17.24
C SER A 885 -3.52 -5.52 -16.52
N GLY A 886 -2.88 -5.51 -15.34
CA GLY A 886 -2.63 -6.72 -14.55
C GLY A 886 -3.90 -7.38 -14.03
N ARG A 887 -4.90 -6.57 -13.66
CA ARG A 887 -6.23 -7.04 -13.24
C ARG A 887 -7.08 -7.50 -14.43
N ALA A 888 -6.97 -6.84 -15.58
CA ALA A 888 -7.66 -7.27 -16.81
C ALA A 888 -7.20 -8.65 -17.29
N HIS A 889 -5.93 -8.99 -17.06
CA HIS A 889 -5.32 -10.27 -17.46
C HIS A 889 -5.02 -11.18 -16.26
N ILE A 890 -5.94 -11.28 -15.29
CA ILE A 890 -5.67 -11.96 -14.01
C ILE A 890 -5.15 -13.41 -14.18
N THR A 891 -5.64 -14.15 -15.16
CA THR A 891 -5.24 -15.54 -15.51
C THR A 891 -3.90 -15.63 -16.24
N ALA A 892 -3.33 -14.52 -16.70
CA ALA A 892 -1.98 -14.47 -17.25
C ALA A 892 -0.91 -14.35 -16.15
N ASN A 893 -1.29 -14.28 -14.88
CA ASN A 893 -0.37 -14.14 -13.75
C ASN A 893 -0.12 -15.49 -13.07
N TYR A 894 1.16 -15.82 -12.87
CA TYR A 894 1.60 -17.03 -12.15
C TYR A 894 1.14 -16.99 -10.69
N THR A 895 1.27 -15.83 -10.04
CA THR A 895 0.71 -15.53 -8.71
C THR A 895 -0.29 -14.38 -8.85
N GLN A 896 -1.58 -14.68 -8.79
CA GLN A 896 -2.66 -13.74 -9.09
C GLN A 896 -2.71 -12.49 -8.17
N SER A 897 -2.09 -12.56 -6.98
CA SER A 897 -1.99 -11.44 -6.04
C SER A 897 -0.77 -10.53 -6.26
N VAL A 898 0.14 -10.87 -7.17
CA VAL A 898 1.37 -10.09 -7.45
C VAL A 898 1.28 -9.54 -8.87
N LEU A 899 0.93 -8.27 -9.01
CA LEU A 899 0.63 -7.62 -10.28
C LEU A 899 1.65 -6.50 -10.59
N PRO A 900 1.96 -6.22 -11.87
CA PRO A 900 2.83 -5.11 -12.23
C PRO A 900 2.09 -3.78 -12.03
N VAL A 901 2.75 -2.80 -11.43
CA VAL A 901 2.25 -1.41 -11.38
C VAL A 901 2.32 -0.82 -12.79
N GLU A 902 1.20 -0.28 -13.28
CA GLU A 902 1.04 0.21 -14.65
C GLU A 902 2.11 1.27 -15.02
N GLU A 903 2.48 2.13 -14.07
CA GLU A 903 3.50 3.19 -14.19
C GLU A 903 4.89 2.67 -14.65
N TYR A 904 5.20 1.38 -14.41
CA TYR A 904 6.51 0.79 -14.70
C TYR A 904 6.43 -0.50 -15.54
N MET A 905 5.25 -0.85 -16.05
CA MET A 905 5.02 -2.14 -16.71
C MET A 905 5.69 -2.23 -18.10
N CYS A 906 6.24 -3.41 -18.41
CA CYS A 906 6.79 -3.71 -19.73
C CYS A 906 5.69 -4.02 -20.76
N HIS A 907 5.03 -2.98 -21.29
CA HIS A 907 4.07 -3.13 -22.39
C HIS A 907 4.75 -3.76 -23.62
N LEU A 908 4.25 -4.90 -24.09
CA LEU A 908 4.77 -5.58 -25.28
C LEU A 908 4.24 -4.93 -26.57
N SER A 909 5.04 -4.97 -27.64
CA SER A 909 4.62 -4.57 -28.99
C SER A 909 3.43 -5.43 -29.47
N TYR A 910 2.44 -4.80 -30.10
CA TYR A 910 1.23 -5.50 -30.55
C TYR A 910 1.55 -6.63 -31.55
N SER A 911 1.01 -7.83 -31.31
CA SER A 911 1.05 -8.95 -32.26
C SER A 911 -0.35 -9.55 -32.43
N LYS A 912 -0.68 -10.03 -33.63
CA LYS A 912 -2.03 -10.48 -33.97
C LYS A 912 -2.37 -11.80 -33.27
N GLY A 913 -3.28 -11.73 -32.31
CA GLY A 913 -3.73 -12.89 -31.52
C GLY A 913 -3.12 -12.96 -30.12
N HIS A 914 -2.13 -12.12 -29.83
CA HIS A 914 -1.53 -11.99 -28.50
C HIS A 914 -1.92 -10.64 -27.89
N ASN A 915 -1.93 -10.56 -26.56
CA ASN A 915 -2.11 -9.30 -25.85
C ASN A 915 -0.78 -8.52 -25.77
N THR A 916 -0.82 -7.28 -25.26
CA THR A 916 0.36 -6.43 -25.01
C THR A 916 0.85 -6.53 -23.56
N TYR A 917 0.41 -7.55 -22.81
CA TYR A 917 0.63 -7.71 -21.38
C TYR A 917 1.62 -8.84 -21.09
N TYR A 918 2.62 -8.54 -20.26
CA TYR A 918 3.36 -9.54 -19.52
C TYR A 918 3.55 -9.00 -18.11
N ASN A 919 3.51 -9.87 -17.10
CA ASN A 919 3.79 -9.48 -15.72
C ASN A 919 5.30 -9.27 -15.53
N ALA A 920 5.77 -8.11 -16.00
CA ALA A 920 7.14 -7.62 -15.99
C ALA A 920 7.15 -6.11 -15.78
N ILE A 921 8.14 -5.61 -15.04
CA ILE A 921 8.35 -4.18 -14.83
C ILE A 921 9.79 -3.76 -15.13
N LEU A 922 9.98 -2.51 -15.56
CA LEU A 922 11.28 -1.88 -15.67
C LEU A 922 11.80 -1.43 -14.29
N LEU A 923 13.11 -1.61 -14.11
CA LEU A 923 13.85 -1.28 -12.90
C LEU A 923 15.17 -0.60 -13.27
N GLN A 924 15.60 0.34 -12.43
CA GLN A 924 16.97 0.88 -12.48
C GLN A 924 17.92 0.01 -11.66
N SER A 925 19.20 0.02 -12.02
CA SER A 925 20.27 -0.30 -11.09
C SER A 925 20.73 0.96 -10.35
N PHE A 926 21.84 0.90 -9.62
CA PHE A 926 22.39 2.07 -8.94
C PHE A 926 23.07 3.00 -9.96
N LEU A 927 23.72 2.41 -10.96
CA LEU A 927 24.50 3.11 -11.99
C LEU A 927 23.71 3.44 -13.26
N GLU A 928 22.71 2.62 -13.63
CA GLU A 928 22.01 2.72 -14.91
C GLU A 928 20.49 2.72 -14.76
N LYS A 929 19.84 3.70 -15.40
CA LYS A 929 18.38 3.79 -15.50
C LYS A 929 17.80 2.72 -16.42
N ASP A 930 16.66 2.17 -16.03
CA ASP A 930 15.84 1.23 -16.82
C ASP A 930 16.65 0.06 -17.40
N SER A 931 17.67 -0.40 -16.68
CA SER A 931 18.67 -1.40 -17.11
C SER A 931 18.36 -2.82 -16.66
N LEU A 932 17.45 -2.96 -15.70
CA LEU A 932 16.95 -4.22 -15.15
C LEU A 932 15.46 -4.38 -15.51
N ILE A 933 15.02 -5.62 -15.66
CA ILE A 933 13.60 -5.99 -15.79
C ILE A 933 13.34 -7.10 -14.78
N SER A 934 12.23 -7.02 -14.05
CA SER A 934 11.81 -8.09 -13.13
C SER A 934 10.43 -8.62 -13.49
N ALA A 935 10.35 -9.94 -13.69
CA ALA A 935 9.22 -10.59 -14.36
C ALA A 935 8.88 -11.96 -13.75
N GLN A 936 7.63 -12.40 -13.92
CA GLN A 936 7.23 -13.76 -13.57
C GLN A 936 7.79 -14.79 -14.56
N PHE A 937 7.88 -16.07 -14.13
CA PHE A 937 8.15 -17.19 -15.03
C PHE A 937 7.09 -17.31 -16.14
N PRO A 938 7.48 -17.70 -17.36
CA PRO A 938 6.53 -17.90 -18.45
C PRO A 938 5.55 -19.01 -18.09
N LEU A 939 4.26 -18.71 -18.12
CA LEU A 939 3.20 -19.71 -18.19
C LEU A 939 3.27 -20.42 -19.57
N PRO A 940 2.80 -21.67 -19.71
CA PRO A 940 2.96 -22.46 -20.95
C PRO A 940 2.52 -21.70 -22.22
N ASP A 941 1.31 -21.16 -22.22
CA ASP A 941 0.71 -20.45 -23.36
C ASP A 941 1.38 -19.10 -23.65
N TYR A 942 2.14 -18.56 -22.68
CA TYR A 942 2.79 -17.24 -22.73
C TYR A 942 4.31 -17.37 -23.02
N SER A 943 4.75 -18.54 -23.50
CA SER A 943 6.16 -18.80 -23.84
C SER A 943 6.68 -17.91 -24.98
N GLU A 944 5.81 -17.51 -25.92
CA GLU A 944 6.15 -16.52 -26.95
C GLU A 944 6.26 -15.10 -26.40
N ASP A 945 5.42 -14.77 -25.42
CA ASP A 945 5.35 -13.42 -24.85
C ASP A 945 6.59 -13.09 -24.02
N LEU A 946 7.27 -14.11 -23.45
CA LEU A 946 8.62 -13.97 -22.92
C LEU A 946 9.65 -13.65 -24.02
N LEU A 947 9.57 -14.27 -25.19
CA LEU A 947 10.51 -14.00 -26.29
C LEU A 947 10.25 -12.61 -26.91
N ARG A 948 8.98 -12.17 -26.94
CA ARG A 948 8.58 -10.79 -27.24
C ARG A 948 9.16 -9.81 -26.20
N LEU A 949 9.03 -10.08 -24.90
CA LEU A 949 9.64 -9.27 -23.83
C LEU A 949 11.17 -9.12 -24.01
N VAL A 950 11.85 -10.24 -24.30
CA VAL A 950 13.30 -10.29 -24.55
C VAL A 950 13.70 -9.46 -25.76
N ARG A 951 12.96 -9.56 -26.87
CA ARG A 951 13.17 -8.77 -28.09
C ARG A 951 12.90 -7.28 -27.86
N ASP A 952 11.68 -6.95 -27.44
CA ASP A 952 11.12 -5.60 -27.41
C ASP A 952 11.89 -4.69 -26.45
N PHE A 953 12.39 -5.25 -25.33
CA PHE A 953 13.19 -4.51 -24.34
C PHE A 953 14.70 -4.75 -24.48
N ASN A 954 15.17 -5.44 -25.53
CA ASN A 954 16.58 -5.78 -25.75
C ASN A 954 17.23 -6.43 -24.50
N ALA A 955 16.54 -7.39 -23.89
CA ALA A 955 17.01 -8.08 -22.69
C ALA A 955 17.98 -9.20 -23.06
N ARG A 956 19.28 -8.91 -23.00
CA ARG A 956 20.33 -9.83 -23.48
C ARG A 956 20.79 -10.84 -22.46
N ILE A 957 20.61 -10.56 -21.17
CA ILE A 957 20.94 -11.46 -20.07
C ILE A 957 19.64 -11.84 -19.39
N VAL A 958 19.31 -13.13 -19.34
CA VAL A 958 18.02 -13.65 -18.87
C VAL A 958 18.26 -14.62 -17.72
N VAL A 959 17.81 -14.28 -16.50
CA VAL A 959 18.21 -14.92 -15.25
C VAL A 959 17.02 -15.64 -14.62
N PHE A 960 17.06 -16.97 -14.56
CA PHE A 960 16.05 -17.77 -13.85
C PHE A 960 16.56 -18.12 -12.45
N LEU A 961 15.89 -17.61 -11.41
CA LEU A 961 16.22 -17.86 -10.00
C LEU A 961 15.70 -19.24 -9.51
N CYS A 962 15.77 -20.24 -10.38
CA CYS A 962 15.45 -21.65 -10.19
C CYS A 962 16.15 -22.52 -11.27
N PRO A 963 16.03 -23.85 -11.22
CA PRO A 963 16.38 -24.70 -12.35
C PRO A 963 15.32 -24.57 -13.47
N ILE A 964 15.72 -24.23 -14.70
CA ILE A 964 14.77 -24.00 -15.82
C ILE A 964 13.95 -25.26 -16.13
N LYS A 965 14.55 -26.44 -15.98
CA LYS A 965 13.91 -27.75 -16.19
C LYS A 965 12.71 -28.02 -15.25
N ASP A 966 12.61 -27.29 -14.14
CA ASP A 966 11.51 -27.45 -13.17
C ASP A 966 10.27 -26.65 -13.63
N LEU A 967 10.40 -25.79 -14.67
CA LEU A 967 9.32 -24.99 -15.27
C LEU A 967 8.68 -25.74 -16.45
N ALA A 968 7.35 -25.95 -16.41
CA ALA A 968 6.61 -26.66 -17.46
C ALA A 968 6.79 -26.06 -18.87
N SER A 969 6.78 -24.74 -18.96
CA SER A 969 6.97 -23.95 -20.19
C SER A 969 8.37 -24.09 -20.82
N SER A 970 9.40 -24.46 -20.05
CA SER A 970 10.76 -24.64 -20.59
C SER A 970 10.80 -25.64 -21.75
N SER A 971 9.96 -26.69 -21.69
CA SER A 971 9.82 -27.71 -22.74
C SER A 971 9.39 -27.15 -24.10
N ILE A 972 8.72 -26.00 -24.12
CA ILE A 972 8.19 -25.33 -25.31
C ILE A 972 9.28 -24.51 -26.01
N TRP A 973 9.96 -23.63 -25.26
CA TRP A 973 10.85 -22.60 -25.85
C TRP A 973 12.35 -22.84 -25.65
N PHE A 974 12.78 -23.59 -24.62
CA PHE A 974 14.19 -23.76 -24.30
C PHE A 974 14.78 -24.98 -25.04
N PRO A 975 15.79 -24.81 -25.93
CA PRO A 975 16.38 -25.92 -26.67
C PRO A 975 17.42 -26.69 -25.85
N THR A 976 17.48 -28.00 -26.06
CA THR A 976 18.67 -28.80 -25.71
C THR A 976 19.75 -28.65 -26.79
N LYS A 977 20.97 -29.15 -26.53
CA LYS A 977 22.16 -28.96 -27.41
C LYS A 977 21.99 -29.44 -28.86
N THR A 978 21.01 -30.31 -29.13
CA THR A 978 20.69 -30.86 -30.46
C THR A 978 19.30 -30.45 -30.98
N GLN A 979 18.55 -29.63 -30.23
CA GLN A 979 17.20 -29.20 -30.60
C GLN A 979 17.19 -27.75 -31.11
N VAL A 980 16.24 -27.49 -32.01
CA VAL A 980 15.78 -26.15 -32.36
C VAL A 980 14.32 -26.07 -31.91
N LYS A 981 13.93 -24.96 -31.26
CA LYS A 981 12.52 -24.71 -30.89
C LYS A 981 11.93 -23.66 -31.81
N PHE A 982 10.66 -23.82 -32.15
CA PHE A 982 9.87 -22.88 -32.93
C PHE A 982 8.71 -22.42 -32.07
N VAL A 983 8.63 -21.12 -31.80
CA VAL A 983 7.67 -20.50 -30.88
C VAL A 983 7.12 -19.26 -31.58
N GLY A 984 5.99 -19.43 -32.26
CA GLY A 984 5.38 -18.43 -33.14
C GLY A 984 6.34 -17.87 -34.18
N ASP A 985 6.71 -16.59 -34.04
CA ASP A 985 7.65 -15.91 -34.96
C ASP A 985 9.14 -16.13 -34.63
N PHE A 986 9.46 -16.82 -33.54
CA PHE A 986 10.82 -17.05 -33.06
C PHE A 986 11.34 -18.47 -33.35
N THR A 987 12.58 -18.55 -33.83
CA THR A 987 13.36 -19.79 -33.88
C THR A 987 14.49 -19.72 -32.85
N VAL A 988 14.44 -20.58 -31.82
CA VAL A 988 15.41 -20.61 -30.71
C VAL A 988 16.44 -21.71 -30.95
N LYS A 989 17.71 -21.32 -31.03
CA LYS A 989 18.85 -22.24 -31.27
C LYS A 989 19.84 -22.20 -30.10
N HIS A 990 20.25 -23.36 -29.62
CA HIS A 990 21.35 -23.47 -28.65
C HIS A 990 22.70 -23.14 -29.31
N VAL A 991 23.53 -22.32 -28.66
CA VAL A 991 24.90 -22.00 -29.12
C VAL A 991 25.94 -22.68 -28.24
N SER A 992 25.96 -22.39 -26.94
CA SER A 992 26.94 -22.97 -26.00
C SER A 992 26.39 -23.07 -24.57
N GLU A 993 26.98 -23.93 -23.75
CA GLU A 993 26.64 -24.09 -22.33
C GLU A 993 27.93 -24.15 -21.49
N ALA A 994 27.98 -23.38 -20.41
CA ALA A 994 29.02 -23.39 -19.40
C ALA A 994 28.39 -23.58 -18.00
N ARG A 995 29.15 -24.15 -17.06
CA ARG A 995 28.66 -24.47 -15.71
C ARG A 995 29.67 -24.01 -14.67
N GLY A 996 29.29 -23.05 -13.83
CA GLY A 996 30.01 -22.68 -12.61
C GLY A 996 29.50 -23.46 -11.41
N SER A 997 29.95 -23.09 -10.21
CA SER A 997 29.63 -23.77 -8.94
C SER A 997 28.12 -23.82 -8.65
N HIS A 998 27.45 -22.68 -8.78
CA HIS A 998 26.04 -22.51 -8.42
C HIS A 998 25.14 -22.03 -9.57
N VAL A 999 25.74 -21.76 -10.73
CA VAL A 999 25.08 -21.13 -11.89
C VAL A 999 25.41 -21.92 -13.15
N THR A 1000 24.41 -22.15 -14.00
CA THR A 1000 24.60 -22.66 -15.36
C THR A 1000 24.25 -21.58 -16.37
N MET A 1001 25.15 -21.35 -17.32
CA MET A 1001 25.02 -20.38 -18.40
C MET A 1001 24.77 -21.10 -19.73
N THR A 1002 23.76 -20.69 -20.47
CA THR A 1002 23.43 -21.22 -21.80
C THR A 1002 23.23 -20.05 -22.77
N LYS A 1003 24.11 -19.93 -23.76
CA LYS A 1003 23.98 -18.90 -24.80
C LYS A 1003 23.09 -19.41 -25.93
N LEU A 1004 22.07 -18.63 -26.27
CA LEU A 1004 21.07 -18.94 -27.29
C LEU A 1004 21.09 -17.89 -28.39
N ASN A 1005 20.62 -18.28 -29.58
CA ASN A 1005 20.33 -17.36 -30.67
C ASN A 1005 18.83 -17.39 -30.99
N LEU A 1006 18.16 -16.25 -30.86
CA LEU A 1006 16.78 -16.05 -31.26
C LEU A 1006 16.75 -15.46 -32.66
N GLN A 1007 16.27 -16.21 -33.64
CA GLN A 1007 16.08 -15.72 -35.00
C GLN A 1007 14.60 -15.36 -35.21
N THR A 1008 14.34 -14.22 -35.82
CA THR A 1008 12.99 -13.74 -36.16
C THR A 1008 12.74 -13.85 -37.67
N LYS A 1009 11.46 -13.88 -38.09
CA LYS A 1009 11.09 -13.85 -39.53
C LYS A 1009 11.60 -12.61 -40.28
N GLU A 1010 11.88 -11.53 -39.55
CA GLU A 1010 12.49 -10.29 -40.06
C GLU A 1010 14.02 -10.37 -40.22
N ASN A 1011 14.59 -11.57 -40.05
CA ASN A 1011 16.01 -11.89 -40.27
C ASN A 1011 17.00 -11.18 -39.32
N ASN A 1012 16.51 -10.69 -38.17
CA ASN A 1012 17.34 -10.15 -37.08
C ASN A 1012 17.69 -11.25 -36.07
N ASP A 1013 18.99 -11.49 -35.88
CA ASP A 1013 19.57 -12.47 -34.95
C ASP A 1013 19.85 -11.85 -33.57
N ILE A 1014 19.06 -12.24 -32.57
CA ILE A 1014 19.18 -11.77 -31.19
C ILE A 1014 19.85 -12.87 -30.35
N ARG A 1015 21.18 -12.80 -30.24
CA ARG A 1015 21.96 -13.59 -29.27
C ARG A 1015 21.64 -13.15 -27.86
N ILE A 1016 21.34 -14.10 -26.97
CA ILE A 1016 21.10 -13.89 -25.54
C ILE A 1016 21.90 -14.88 -24.69
N THR A 1017 22.22 -14.50 -23.47
CA THR A 1017 22.76 -15.39 -22.43
C THR A 1017 21.66 -15.69 -21.42
N VAL A 1018 21.31 -16.98 -21.26
CA VAL A 1018 20.40 -17.44 -20.21
C VAL A 1018 21.21 -18.00 -19.04
N LEU A 1019 20.96 -17.51 -17.84
CA LEU A 1019 21.53 -17.96 -16.58
C LEU A 1019 20.46 -18.66 -15.75
N GLN A 1020 20.79 -19.77 -15.10
CA GLN A 1020 19.89 -20.48 -14.17
C GLN A 1020 20.63 -20.91 -12.89
N CYS A 1021 19.88 -21.02 -11.79
CA CYS A 1021 20.38 -21.44 -10.48
C CYS A 1021 19.96 -22.91 -10.19
N PRO A 1022 20.77 -23.95 -10.50
CA PRO A 1022 20.31 -25.34 -10.51
C PRO A 1022 20.09 -25.94 -9.11
N THR A 1023 20.60 -25.28 -8.06
CA THR A 1023 20.46 -25.66 -6.66
C THR A 1023 19.25 -25.03 -5.99
N TRP A 1024 18.88 -23.79 -6.36
CA TRP A 1024 17.91 -22.97 -5.63
C TRP A 1024 16.46 -23.33 -6.02
N ARG A 1025 15.90 -24.40 -5.47
CA ARG A 1025 14.53 -24.85 -5.79
C ARG A 1025 13.50 -24.09 -4.98
N GLU A 1026 12.28 -23.95 -5.49
CA GLU A 1026 11.19 -23.21 -4.82
C GLU A 1026 10.84 -23.76 -3.43
N ARG A 1027 10.98 -25.08 -3.22
CA ARG A 1027 10.57 -25.78 -1.99
C ARG A 1027 11.61 -25.77 -0.86
N GLN A 1028 12.72 -25.05 -1.00
CA GLN A 1028 13.72 -24.87 0.05
C GLN A 1028 13.48 -23.54 0.77
N SER A 1029 13.25 -23.58 2.08
CA SER A 1029 12.99 -22.39 2.91
C SER A 1029 14.24 -21.60 3.28
N THR A 1030 15.42 -22.24 3.27
CA THR A 1030 16.70 -21.58 3.54
C THR A 1030 17.18 -20.85 2.29
N ALA A 1031 17.35 -19.54 2.38
CA ALA A 1031 17.91 -18.74 1.31
C ALA A 1031 19.43 -18.98 1.16
N ASP A 1032 19.89 -19.13 -0.08
CA ASP A 1032 21.31 -19.40 -0.37
C ASP A 1032 22.04 -18.12 -0.81
N LYS A 1033 22.73 -17.51 0.15
CA LYS A 1033 23.52 -16.29 -0.06
C LYS A 1033 24.65 -16.46 -1.08
N ARG A 1034 25.19 -17.67 -1.28
CA ARG A 1034 26.28 -17.94 -2.23
C ARG A 1034 25.77 -18.16 -3.65
N VAL A 1035 24.63 -18.84 -3.83
CA VAL A 1035 23.95 -18.89 -5.13
C VAL A 1035 23.57 -17.47 -5.60
N LEU A 1036 23.08 -16.62 -4.68
CA LEU A 1036 22.71 -15.24 -4.98
C LEU A 1036 23.92 -14.38 -5.40
N LEU A 1037 25.04 -14.47 -4.69
CA LEU A 1037 26.27 -13.75 -5.05
C LEU A 1037 26.87 -14.23 -6.37
N ASP A 1038 26.95 -15.55 -6.59
CA ASP A 1038 27.48 -16.12 -7.84
C ASP A 1038 26.63 -15.69 -9.05
N VAL A 1039 25.30 -15.72 -8.97
CA VAL A 1039 24.47 -15.31 -10.12
C VAL A 1039 24.57 -13.80 -10.38
N ILE A 1040 24.70 -12.95 -9.34
CA ILE A 1040 24.95 -11.51 -9.52
C ILE A 1040 26.34 -11.27 -10.16
N LYS A 1041 27.35 -12.05 -9.78
CA LYS A 1041 28.72 -11.99 -10.34
C LYS A 1041 28.77 -12.40 -11.82
N GLU A 1042 28.11 -13.49 -12.20
CA GLU A 1042 28.01 -13.91 -13.60
C GLU A 1042 27.23 -12.88 -14.44
N VAL A 1043 26.12 -12.34 -13.92
CA VAL A 1043 25.36 -11.27 -14.59
C VAL A 1043 26.22 -10.03 -14.81
N LYS A 1044 26.95 -9.55 -13.79
CA LYS A 1044 27.83 -8.39 -13.93
C LYS A 1044 28.97 -8.66 -14.92
N THR A 1045 29.51 -9.89 -14.93
CA THR A 1045 30.55 -10.31 -15.87
C THR A 1045 30.06 -10.28 -17.32
N GLU A 1046 28.95 -10.95 -17.63
CA GLU A 1046 28.35 -10.94 -18.98
C GLU A 1046 27.96 -9.53 -19.43
N LYS A 1047 27.50 -8.66 -18.52
CA LYS A 1047 27.16 -7.26 -18.82
C LYS A 1047 28.36 -6.41 -19.24
N THR A 1048 29.59 -6.81 -18.91
CA THR A 1048 30.80 -6.15 -19.46
C THR A 1048 31.06 -6.49 -20.93
N TYR A 1049 30.49 -7.59 -21.44
CA TYR A 1049 30.73 -8.08 -22.80
C TYR A 1049 29.54 -7.89 -23.76
N GLN A 1050 28.34 -7.62 -23.25
CA GLN A 1050 27.15 -7.50 -24.09
C GLN A 1050 26.21 -6.37 -23.62
N GLU A 1051 25.97 -5.40 -24.51
CA GLU A 1051 24.98 -4.34 -24.30
C GLU A 1051 23.54 -4.88 -24.33
N GLY A 1052 22.79 -4.62 -23.26
CA GLY A 1052 21.38 -4.96 -23.14
C GLY A 1052 20.86 -4.89 -21.71
N ARG A 1053 19.55 -5.09 -21.56
CA ARG A 1053 18.92 -5.18 -20.23
C ARG A 1053 19.14 -6.56 -19.61
N VAL A 1054 19.13 -6.61 -18.28
CA VAL A 1054 19.08 -7.87 -17.51
C VAL A 1054 17.63 -8.16 -17.15
N LEU A 1055 17.06 -9.24 -17.68
CA LEU A 1055 15.75 -9.76 -17.31
C LEU A 1055 15.91 -10.81 -16.20
N VAL A 1056 15.31 -10.56 -15.04
CA VAL A 1056 15.37 -11.44 -13.87
C VAL A 1056 13.99 -12.04 -13.64
N LEU A 1057 13.92 -13.37 -13.51
CA LEU A 1057 12.68 -14.12 -13.36
C LEU A 1057 12.65 -14.94 -12.07
N SER A 1058 11.48 -14.91 -11.44
CA SER A 1058 11.04 -15.80 -10.37
C SER A 1058 9.59 -16.21 -10.61
N SER A 1059 9.00 -17.02 -9.72
CA SER A 1059 7.60 -17.47 -9.81
C SER A 1059 6.63 -16.30 -10.06
N ASP A 1060 6.66 -15.31 -9.18
CA ASP A 1060 5.76 -14.15 -9.14
C ASP A 1060 6.40 -12.85 -9.66
N GLY A 1061 7.67 -12.89 -10.06
CA GLY A 1061 8.47 -11.72 -10.38
C GLY A 1061 8.79 -10.81 -9.19
N ALA A 1062 8.62 -11.26 -7.95
CA ALA A 1062 8.88 -10.50 -6.72
C ALA A 1062 9.75 -11.29 -5.73
N THR A 1063 9.29 -12.46 -5.31
CA THR A 1063 10.03 -13.44 -4.50
C THR A 1063 11.37 -13.75 -5.17
N ARG A 1064 12.50 -13.70 -4.45
CA ARG A 1064 13.89 -13.80 -4.95
C ARG A 1064 14.35 -12.68 -5.90
N CYS A 1065 13.48 -12.19 -6.78
CA CYS A 1065 13.77 -11.03 -7.63
C CYS A 1065 14.09 -9.78 -6.78
N GLY A 1066 13.35 -9.57 -5.69
CA GLY A 1066 13.60 -8.50 -4.72
C GLY A 1066 15.01 -8.55 -4.14
N PRO A 1067 15.41 -9.65 -3.46
CA PRO A 1067 16.77 -9.83 -2.97
C PRO A 1067 17.85 -9.73 -4.05
N PHE A 1068 17.63 -10.27 -5.26
CA PHE A 1068 18.56 -10.09 -6.38
C PHE A 1068 18.74 -8.62 -6.73
N CYS A 1069 17.65 -7.87 -6.93
CA CYS A 1069 17.74 -6.45 -7.28
C CYS A 1069 18.35 -5.61 -6.16
N VAL A 1070 18.03 -5.89 -4.89
CA VAL A 1070 18.59 -5.19 -3.72
C VAL A 1070 20.10 -5.44 -3.60
N VAL A 1071 20.54 -6.70 -3.60
CA VAL A 1071 21.98 -7.05 -3.50
C VAL A 1071 22.74 -6.56 -4.74
N TYR A 1072 22.17 -6.68 -5.94
CA TYR A 1072 22.81 -6.17 -7.17
C TYR A 1072 23.13 -4.68 -7.07
N ASN A 1073 22.15 -3.87 -6.63
CA ASN A 1073 22.29 -2.43 -6.39
C ASN A 1073 23.28 -2.14 -5.25
N ALA A 1074 23.19 -2.85 -4.13
CA ALA A 1074 24.09 -2.68 -2.99
C ALA A 1074 25.55 -2.94 -3.37
N LEU A 1075 25.82 -3.97 -4.19
CA LEU A 1075 27.17 -4.23 -4.70
C LEU A 1075 27.66 -3.18 -5.71
N GLU A 1076 26.76 -2.49 -6.43
CA GLU A 1076 27.16 -1.31 -7.24
C GLU A 1076 27.51 -0.11 -6.35
N GLN A 1077 26.69 0.18 -5.33
CA GLN A 1077 26.95 1.25 -4.36
C GLN A 1077 28.28 1.04 -3.62
N ILE A 1078 28.53 -0.18 -3.14
CA ILE A 1078 29.78 -0.58 -2.48
C ILE A 1078 31.00 -0.38 -3.39
N THR A 1079 30.85 -0.58 -4.70
CA THR A 1079 31.94 -0.42 -5.68
C THR A 1079 32.29 1.06 -5.89
N VAL A 1080 31.29 1.94 -5.99
CA VAL A 1080 31.48 3.35 -6.38
C VAL A 1080 31.61 4.29 -5.17
N ASP A 1081 30.74 4.16 -4.17
CA ASP A 1081 30.68 5.05 -3.00
C ASP A 1081 31.46 4.52 -1.79
N ARG A 1082 31.81 3.22 -1.76
CA ARG A 1082 32.41 2.48 -0.61
C ARG A 1082 31.55 2.49 0.68
N GLU A 1083 30.24 2.68 0.50
CA GLU A 1083 29.20 2.66 1.54
C GLU A 1083 28.00 1.80 1.09
N VAL A 1084 27.03 1.52 1.96
CA VAL A 1084 25.80 0.79 1.62
C VAL A 1084 24.57 1.28 2.40
N ASP A 1085 23.42 1.42 1.75
CA ASP A 1085 22.10 1.76 2.35
C ASP A 1085 21.02 0.77 1.86
N ILE A 1086 21.04 -0.47 2.39
CA ILE A 1086 20.15 -1.57 1.96
C ILE A 1086 18.67 -1.17 2.09
N PHE A 1087 18.32 -0.49 3.19
CA PHE A 1087 16.97 0.03 3.45
C PHE A 1087 16.48 0.98 2.36
N THR A 1088 17.29 1.97 1.96
CA THR A 1088 16.91 2.94 0.92
C THR A 1088 16.82 2.28 -0.45
N ILE A 1089 17.72 1.35 -0.78
CA ILE A 1089 17.66 0.55 -2.01
C ILE A 1089 16.35 -0.27 -2.06
N ALA A 1090 16.03 -1.01 -1.00
CA ALA A 1090 14.80 -1.79 -0.92
C ALA A 1090 13.55 -0.92 -1.07
N ARG A 1091 13.53 0.26 -0.43
CA ARG A 1091 12.44 1.25 -0.55
C ARG A 1091 12.30 1.82 -1.98
N GLN A 1092 13.40 2.15 -2.66
CA GLN A 1092 13.38 2.63 -4.06
C GLN A 1092 12.90 1.57 -5.06
N LEU A 1093 13.10 0.29 -4.77
CA LEU A 1093 12.59 -0.82 -5.58
C LEU A 1093 11.13 -1.17 -5.21
N GLN A 1094 10.75 -1.10 -3.94
CA GLN A 1094 9.36 -1.26 -3.48
C GLN A 1094 8.41 -0.17 -4.00
N VAL A 1095 8.90 1.01 -4.39
CA VAL A 1095 8.11 1.97 -5.18
C VAL A 1095 7.64 1.34 -6.50
N ARG A 1096 8.47 0.51 -7.15
CA ARG A 1096 8.20 -0.06 -8.47
C ARG A 1096 7.49 -1.41 -8.44
N ARG A 1097 7.87 -2.29 -7.51
CA ARG A 1097 7.15 -3.53 -7.19
C ARG A 1097 6.97 -3.63 -5.68
N PRO A 1098 5.80 -3.27 -5.12
CA PRO A 1098 5.56 -3.28 -3.68
C PRO A 1098 5.92 -4.60 -3.01
N GLU A 1099 5.78 -5.72 -3.72
CA GLU A 1099 5.97 -7.07 -3.21
C GLU A 1099 7.45 -7.47 -3.03
N PHE A 1100 8.41 -6.69 -3.56
CA PHE A 1100 9.84 -6.94 -3.36
C PHE A 1100 10.24 -6.95 -1.88
N VAL A 1101 10.91 -8.02 -1.44
CA VAL A 1101 11.45 -8.15 -0.08
C VAL A 1101 10.32 -7.96 0.94
N SER A 1102 9.30 -8.82 0.85
CA SER A 1102 8.09 -8.77 1.69
C SER A 1102 8.13 -9.75 2.86
N THR A 1103 9.26 -10.41 3.10
CA THR A 1103 9.49 -11.24 4.30
C THR A 1103 10.80 -10.82 4.98
N LEU A 1104 10.86 -11.01 6.30
CA LEU A 1104 12.07 -10.75 7.08
C LEU A 1104 13.24 -11.65 6.62
N ASP A 1105 12.95 -12.87 6.16
CA ASP A 1105 13.96 -13.80 5.63
C ASP A 1105 14.57 -13.31 4.31
N GLU A 1106 13.78 -12.67 3.44
CA GLU A 1106 14.30 -12.00 2.24
C GLU A 1106 15.12 -10.75 2.58
N TYR A 1107 14.76 -10.01 3.65
CA TYR A 1107 15.53 -8.85 4.09
C TYR A 1107 16.85 -9.27 4.74
N GLN A 1108 16.83 -10.30 5.59
CA GLN A 1108 18.02 -10.92 6.18
C GLN A 1108 18.97 -11.44 5.09
N LEU A 1109 18.45 -12.12 4.04
CA LEU A 1109 19.27 -12.56 2.90
C LEU A 1109 20.05 -11.40 2.25
N CYS A 1110 19.46 -10.20 2.15
CA CYS A 1110 20.14 -9.04 1.60
C CYS A 1110 21.35 -8.63 2.47
N TYR A 1111 21.16 -8.56 3.79
CA TYR A 1111 22.23 -8.24 4.75
C TYR A 1111 23.31 -9.32 4.78
N ASP A 1112 22.91 -10.60 4.77
CA ASP A 1112 23.81 -11.74 4.82
C ASP A 1112 24.66 -11.85 3.55
N SER A 1113 24.08 -11.63 2.37
CA SER A 1113 24.81 -11.62 1.10
C SER A 1113 25.79 -10.44 0.99
N VAL A 1114 25.40 -9.24 1.43
CA VAL A 1114 26.32 -8.09 1.44
C VAL A 1114 27.46 -8.30 2.45
N GLY A 1115 27.18 -8.88 3.62
CA GLY A 1115 28.19 -9.27 4.59
C GLY A 1115 29.16 -10.32 4.05
N GLU A 1116 28.64 -11.40 3.46
CA GLU A 1116 29.42 -12.48 2.85
C GLU A 1116 30.35 -11.97 1.71
N TYR A 1117 29.85 -11.06 0.88
CA TYR A 1117 30.64 -10.39 -0.16
C TYR A 1117 31.77 -9.55 0.43
N LEU A 1118 31.49 -8.71 1.43
CA LEU A 1118 32.50 -7.86 2.07
C LEU A 1118 33.57 -8.67 2.83
N LEU A 1119 33.18 -9.80 3.42
CA LEU A 1119 34.08 -10.76 4.07
C LEU A 1119 35.04 -11.44 3.10
N ASN A 1120 34.50 -12.01 2.01
CA ASN A 1120 35.22 -13.04 1.23
C ASN A 1120 35.61 -12.57 -0.17
N ASP A 1121 34.78 -11.76 -0.81
CA ASP A 1121 34.88 -11.49 -2.25
C ASP A 1121 35.46 -10.09 -2.51
N CYS A 1122 35.21 -9.13 -1.62
CA CYS A 1122 35.73 -7.76 -1.68
C CYS A 1122 37.23 -7.66 -1.33
N VAL A 1123 37.77 -8.59 -0.56
CA VAL A 1123 39.19 -8.61 -0.13
C VAL A 1123 40.12 -8.87 -1.32
N TYR A 1124 39.69 -9.67 -2.30
CA TYR A 1124 40.45 -9.99 -3.51
C TYR A 1124 40.24 -8.98 -4.66
N GLY A 1125 39.48 -7.90 -4.43
CA GLY A 1125 39.12 -6.91 -5.47
C GLY A 1125 40.00 -5.66 -5.55
N ASN A 1126 41.08 -5.55 -4.76
CA ASN A 1126 42.00 -4.41 -4.78
C ASN A 1126 43.47 -4.89 -4.95
N VAL A 1127 43.78 -5.49 -6.11
CA VAL A 1127 45.15 -5.76 -6.60
C VAL A 1127 45.25 -5.22 -8.02
#